data_AF-A0A1W9QSQ0-F1
#
_entry.id   AF-A0A1W9QSQ0-F1
#
_cell.length_a   1.000
_cell.length_b   1.000
_cell.length_c   1.000
_cell.angle_alpha   90.00
_cell.angle_beta   90.00
_cell.angle_gamma   90.00
#
_symmetry.space_group_name_H-M   'P 1'
#
loop_
_entity.id
_entity.type
_entity.pdbx_description
1 polymer ?
#
loop_
_entity_poly.entity_id
_entity_poly.type
_entity_poly.pdbx_seq_one_letter_code
_entity_poly.pdbx_strand_id
1 'polypeptide(L)'
;MKILTFLIALFLTFQISYSQEKYAVIINAWAPDTQYEENSWAMANPTNELYYEFWNDVYLMWEMLYEKGFEDTNIYVIYNEGKDYPFDNPTYNNRYTAGYHDLDTITDYRAYDSAVDSVFTGLAQGVLGFPQIQEDDFFVLYIFGHGGQVGITLLPLPPNLEGGLSWVELADYLSAINCHKKVIIMQQCFSGSSIEHLKDKNTIIMTAANDSMTSRVVDELYFDSIGFPGDTLPGNQYTAYEREQYPGDTMTFRHGEFNFHLFNSIRGVDPGNQSLFYQTGYDNFSLRSADSNSDSFTSIEEAYSWIRSYDSQMRYHSNNRWDDPQLSDSSNISNQTSMMYPTVLHTDIGGEGVTAMHHGLIGISKEIHILAGYHLTIKSNARLHILNESKLIVDAGASLTLEDNVAIVGTHPNNQLVINGDIEIGNNVSFTSSSPLWDIYLNNNSSQTEIENAIFEKCRLHNYSQKLTIKNSTFNNCIAASSHRGTVFADSTNFIDTWLYIENTEDSNDTATIRNCSFTTNLDLAAIDLWNYDNYYIANNTIDGYYNGIQIMQSGYGQAKHQVIQDNTITNCTQNGIVAYNTLGSLYRNHIYNNGHGVWFGNHSSIRLYGNPSAGSYVQTQEIRDNTSYEVYASQNSFPIYFRYNVIIDEDNLGGQVDPLVYFSVNGEVPPKDVRYNCWGQNFDPAKDLYPAGYIWQPVWCPGIAENSIPTPDEDMYEVANNLFDAENYIAAKSMYEMLIDQYPESKFAKAAMQELFALEKFVTNDYGSLKQYYESNTTLQSDSVLIETGQYLISKCDAKLHNWPDAIGYHENIILNPETLEDSIFAIIDLGYVYFVMENSGLKSAYTGKLVQYKPASKEIFIENRNYLLSLLPGEQMSETMKGNISKLKEGELLQNVPNPFSTSTEI
;
A
#
# COMPACT_ATOMS: atom_id res chain seq x y z
N MET A 1 -16.75 -26.69 2.63
CA MET A 1 -17.44 -25.59 3.35
C MET A 1 -16.52 -24.37 3.52
N LYS A 2 -15.25 -24.52 3.92
CA LYS A 2 -14.25 -23.41 3.99
C LYS A 2 -14.02 -22.66 2.66
N ILE A 3 -13.94 -23.37 1.54
CA ILE A 3 -13.84 -22.76 0.19
C ILE A 3 -15.11 -21.97 -0.19
N LEU A 4 -16.28 -22.38 0.32
CA LEU A 4 -17.55 -21.72 0.03
C LEU A 4 -17.71 -20.42 0.83
N THR A 5 -17.21 -20.36 2.07
CA THR A 5 -17.16 -19.12 2.86
C THR A 5 -16.14 -18.12 2.31
N PHE A 6 -15.01 -18.60 1.78
CA PHE A 6 -14.00 -17.78 1.09
C PHE A 6 -14.53 -17.20 -0.23
N LEU A 7 -15.24 -18.01 -1.03
CA LEU A 7 -15.93 -17.53 -2.23
C LEU A 7 -17.09 -16.58 -1.92
N ILE A 8 -17.82 -16.77 -0.82
CA ILE A 8 -18.93 -15.88 -0.43
C ILE A 8 -18.41 -14.53 0.10
N ALA A 9 -17.26 -14.50 0.80
CA ALA A 9 -16.61 -13.24 1.17
C ALA A 9 -16.06 -12.49 -0.06
N LEU A 10 -15.51 -13.21 -1.04
CA LEU A 10 -15.05 -12.63 -2.31
C LEU A 10 -16.22 -12.17 -3.21
N PHE A 11 -17.38 -12.84 -3.15
CA PHE A 11 -18.57 -12.48 -3.94
C PHE A 11 -19.46 -11.42 -3.26
N LEU A 12 -19.34 -11.20 -1.95
CA LEU A 12 -20.08 -10.15 -1.22
C LEU A 12 -19.37 -8.79 -1.23
N THR A 13 -18.10 -8.71 -1.67
CA THR A 13 -17.34 -7.45 -1.82
C THR A 13 -17.39 -6.89 -3.25
N PHE A 14 -17.88 -7.62 -4.24
CA PHE A 14 -18.27 -7.04 -5.54
C PHE A 14 -19.71 -6.54 -5.47
N GLN A 15 -19.99 -5.55 -4.62
CA GLN A 15 -20.85 -4.50 -5.15
C GLN A 15 -20.01 -3.86 -6.25
N ILE A 16 -20.40 -4.11 -7.50
CA ILE A 16 -19.82 -3.45 -8.66
C ILE A 16 -20.15 -1.97 -8.47
N SER A 17 -19.32 -1.24 -7.72
CA SER A 17 -19.20 0.20 -7.91
C SER A 17 -18.85 0.35 -9.38
N TYR A 18 -19.77 0.92 -10.14
CA TYR A 18 -19.52 1.21 -11.55
C TYR A 18 -18.20 1.97 -11.61
N SER A 19 -17.20 1.38 -12.28
CA SER A 19 -15.98 2.11 -12.58
C SER A 19 -16.36 3.37 -13.32
N GLN A 20 -15.72 4.47 -12.97
CA GLN A 20 -15.84 5.67 -13.76
C GLN A 20 -15.35 5.40 -15.19
N GLU A 21 -16.12 5.86 -16.16
CA GLU A 21 -15.88 5.64 -17.58
C GLU A 21 -15.55 6.95 -18.33
N LYS A 22 -15.03 6.79 -19.54
CA LYS A 22 -14.79 7.87 -20.49
C LYS A 22 -15.61 7.59 -21.75
N TYR A 23 -16.39 8.59 -22.18
CA TYR A 23 -17.29 8.49 -23.32
C TYR A 23 -17.00 9.56 -24.36
N ALA A 24 -17.16 9.23 -25.63
CA ALA A 24 -17.00 10.18 -26.70
C ALA A 24 -18.08 10.06 -27.77
N VAL A 25 -18.42 11.18 -28.41
CA VAL A 25 -19.24 11.22 -29.63
C VAL A 25 -18.47 11.99 -30.69
N ILE A 26 -18.32 11.36 -31.86
CA ILE A 26 -17.62 11.91 -33.03
C ILE A 26 -18.67 12.09 -34.14
N ILE A 27 -18.84 13.32 -34.63
CA ILE A 27 -19.86 13.64 -35.64
C ILE A 27 -19.20 14.22 -36.89
N ASN A 28 -19.40 13.56 -38.04
CA ASN A 28 -19.09 14.13 -39.35
C ASN A 28 -19.99 13.57 -40.46
N ALA A 29 -20.77 14.43 -41.11
CA ALA A 29 -21.70 14.03 -42.17
C ALA A 29 -21.07 13.91 -43.57
N TRP A 30 -19.83 14.34 -43.74
CA TRP A 30 -19.20 14.48 -45.05
C TRP A 30 -18.19 13.37 -45.29
N ALA A 31 -18.21 12.83 -46.52
CA ALA A 31 -17.19 11.92 -47.02
C ALA A 31 -16.28 12.64 -48.03
N PRO A 32 -15.08 12.09 -48.30
CA PRO A 32 -14.27 12.51 -49.43
C PRO A 32 -15.08 12.50 -50.73
N ASP A 33 -15.40 13.69 -51.27
CA ASP A 33 -16.26 13.82 -52.45
C ASP A 33 -15.49 13.64 -53.77
N THR A 34 -16.15 13.05 -54.76
CA THR A 34 -15.69 12.91 -56.16
C THR A 34 -16.34 13.92 -57.11
N GLN A 35 -17.27 14.78 -56.66
CA GLN A 35 -18.00 15.70 -57.53
C GLN A 35 -18.05 17.17 -57.04
N TYR A 36 -17.81 18.06 -58.00
CA TYR A 36 -17.80 19.52 -57.87
C TYR A 36 -19.22 20.08 -57.74
N GLU A 37 -19.53 20.73 -56.62
CA GLU A 37 -20.62 21.71 -56.56
C GLU A 37 -20.06 23.14 -56.44
N GLU A 38 -20.55 24.02 -57.32
CA GLU A 38 -20.30 25.46 -57.27
C GLU A 38 -20.79 26.00 -55.92
N ASN A 39 -19.85 26.41 -55.06
CA ASN A 39 -19.96 26.93 -53.68
C ASN A 39 -19.43 26.02 -52.55
N SER A 40 -18.86 24.85 -52.86
CA SER A 40 -18.14 24.05 -51.85
C SER A 40 -16.76 24.64 -51.51
N TRP A 41 -16.08 24.10 -50.48
CA TRP A 41 -14.67 24.39 -50.15
C TRP A 41 -13.67 24.23 -51.35
N ALA A 42 -14.14 23.76 -52.52
CA ALA A 42 -13.43 23.64 -53.81
C ALA A 42 -12.78 24.90 -54.38
N MET A 43 -13.10 26.10 -53.91
CA MET A 43 -12.42 27.31 -54.41
C MET A 43 -11.08 27.64 -53.72
N ALA A 44 -10.71 26.91 -52.66
CA ALA A 44 -9.42 27.13 -51.99
C ALA A 44 -8.25 26.33 -52.61
N ASN A 45 -8.54 25.27 -53.38
CA ASN A 45 -7.55 24.35 -53.95
C ASN A 45 -7.73 24.22 -55.48
N PRO A 46 -6.77 24.68 -56.32
CA PRO A 46 -6.89 24.65 -57.78
C PRO A 46 -6.60 23.28 -58.42
N THR A 47 -6.36 22.24 -57.62
CA THR A 47 -6.05 20.87 -58.11
C THR A 47 -7.21 19.92 -57.77
N ASN A 48 -7.65 19.12 -58.74
CA ASN A 48 -8.75 18.15 -58.64
C ASN A 48 -8.52 17.00 -57.63
N GLU A 49 -8.28 17.29 -56.35
CA GLU A 49 -7.92 16.30 -55.34
C GLU A 49 -9.09 15.97 -54.40
N LEU A 50 -9.18 14.69 -54.01
CA LEU A 50 -10.21 14.13 -53.14
C LEU A 50 -10.03 14.62 -51.69
N TYR A 51 -11.12 15.02 -51.03
CA TYR A 51 -11.14 15.59 -49.66
C TYR A 51 -11.00 14.53 -48.56
N TYR A 52 -9.85 13.87 -48.51
CA TYR A 52 -9.60 12.78 -47.56
C TYR A 52 -9.61 13.21 -46.09
N GLU A 53 -9.42 14.50 -45.78
CA GLU A 53 -9.36 15.02 -44.41
C GLU A 53 -10.60 14.66 -43.58
N PHE A 54 -11.79 14.69 -44.19
CA PHE A 54 -13.05 14.38 -43.50
C PHE A 54 -13.05 12.98 -42.88
N TRP A 55 -12.36 12.02 -43.51
CA TRP A 55 -12.17 10.70 -42.92
C TRP A 55 -10.92 10.65 -42.03
N ASN A 56 -9.79 11.19 -42.51
CA ASN A 56 -8.52 11.09 -41.80
C ASN A 56 -8.60 11.65 -40.37
N ASP A 57 -9.23 12.81 -40.19
CA ASP A 57 -9.33 13.46 -38.87
C ASP A 57 -10.35 12.77 -37.96
N VAL A 58 -11.43 12.22 -38.53
CA VAL A 58 -12.39 11.38 -37.79
C VAL A 58 -11.69 10.16 -37.22
N TYR A 59 -10.93 9.47 -38.08
CA TYR A 59 -10.15 8.30 -37.68
C TYR A 59 -9.08 8.67 -36.63
N LEU A 60 -8.33 9.76 -36.81
CA LEU A 60 -7.29 10.17 -35.85
C LEU A 60 -7.87 10.62 -34.51
N MET A 61 -9.04 11.26 -34.50
CA MET A 61 -9.71 11.58 -33.23
C MET A 61 -10.15 10.32 -32.50
N TRP A 62 -10.76 9.36 -33.20
CA TRP A 62 -11.10 8.05 -32.64
C TRP A 62 -9.86 7.35 -32.07
N GLU A 63 -8.78 7.28 -32.85
CA GLU A 63 -7.52 6.64 -32.45
C GLU A 63 -6.90 7.34 -31.24
N MET A 64 -6.88 8.67 -31.22
CA MET A 64 -6.38 9.43 -30.07
C MET A 64 -7.16 9.08 -28.81
N LEU A 65 -8.49 9.07 -28.87
CA LEU A 65 -9.32 8.75 -27.71
C LEU A 65 -9.04 7.31 -27.25
N TYR A 66 -8.98 6.37 -28.19
CA TYR A 66 -8.63 4.97 -27.92
C TYR A 66 -7.25 4.84 -27.24
N GLU A 67 -6.21 5.48 -27.78
CA GLU A 67 -4.85 5.49 -27.19
C GLU A 67 -4.78 6.21 -25.84
N LYS A 68 -5.69 7.16 -25.57
CA LYS A 68 -5.83 7.81 -24.25
C LYS A 68 -6.74 7.03 -23.31
N GLY A 69 -7.09 5.79 -23.66
CA GLY A 69 -7.74 4.80 -22.81
C GLY A 69 -9.26 4.92 -22.74
N PHE A 70 -9.90 5.45 -23.78
CA PHE A 70 -11.34 5.27 -23.98
C PHE A 70 -11.56 3.87 -24.56
N GLU A 71 -12.53 3.13 -24.03
CA GLU A 71 -12.96 1.87 -24.63
C GLU A 71 -13.68 2.16 -25.95
N ASP A 72 -13.40 1.37 -27.00
CA ASP A 72 -14.02 1.54 -28.32
C ASP A 72 -15.55 1.52 -28.25
N THR A 73 -16.12 0.65 -27.39
CA THR A 73 -17.57 0.58 -27.15
C THR A 73 -18.18 1.83 -26.51
N ASN A 74 -17.35 2.76 -26.02
CA ASN A 74 -17.75 4.04 -25.43
C ASN A 74 -17.45 5.23 -26.35
N ILE A 75 -16.93 5.00 -27.56
CA ILE A 75 -16.69 6.02 -28.60
C ILE A 75 -17.73 5.84 -29.70
N TYR A 76 -18.69 6.75 -29.79
CA TYR A 76 -19.78 6.66 -30.77
C TYR A 76 -19.48 7.51 -32.00
N VAL A 77 -19.23 6.85 -33.13
CA VAL A 77 -18.87 7.51 -34.39
C VAL A 77 -20.09 7.61 -35.30
N ILE A 78 -20.57 8.84 -35.49
CA ILE A 78 -21.65 9.20 -36.39
C ILE A 78 -21.04 9.77 -37.68
N TYR A 79 -20.87 8.91 -38.68
CA TYR A 79 -20.13 9.25 -39.90
C TYR A 79 -20.90 8.94 -41.19
N ASN A 80 -21.08 9.95 -42.04
CA ASN A 80 -21.60 9.86 -43.41
C ASN A 80 -22.80 8.87 -43.55
N GLU A 81 -22.76 7.92 -44.48
CA GLU A 81 -23.79 6.89 -44.72
C GLU A 81 -23.69 5.69 -43.75
N GLY A 82 -23.00 5.86 -42.62
CA GLY A 82 -22.84 4.88 -41.54
C GLY A 82 -21.89 3.76 -41.89
N LYS A 83 -20.80 4.10 -42.59
CA LYS A 83 -19.73 3.16 -42.96
C LYS A 83 -18.40 3.89 -43.01
N ASP A 84 -17.35 3.20 -42.60
CA ASP A 84 -15.96 3.65 -42.79
C ASP A 84 -15.68 3.95 -44.26
N TYR A 85 -14.81 4.92 -44.51
CA TYR A 85 -14.43 5.29 -45.87
C TYR A 85 -13.58 4.19 -46.54
N PRO A 86 -13.99 3.66 -47.70
CA PRO A 86 -13.23 2.63 -48.39
C PRO A 86 -12.03 3.23 -49.16
N PHE A 87 -10.81 2.83 -48.79
CA PHE A 87 -9.63 3.10 -49.59
C PHE A 87 -9.50 2.06 -50.71
N ASP A 88 -10.03 2.37 -51.91
CA ASP A 88 -10.14 1.41 -53.02
C ASP A 88 -8.81 1.11 -53.78
N ASN A 89 -7.68 1.75 -53.43
CA ASN A 89 -6.40 1.52 -54.11
C ASN A 89 -5.51 0.51 -53.35
N PRO A 90 -5.09 -0.61 -53.98
CA PRO A 90 -4.24 -1.63 -53.35
C PRO A 90 -2.80 -1.16 -53.00
N THR A 91 -2.41 0.07 -53.35
CA THR A 91 -1.17 0.69 -52.85
C THR A 91 -1.36 1.50 -51.56
N TYR A 92 -2.60 1.63 -51.04
CA TYR A 92 -2.85 2.33 -49.79
C TYR A 92 -2.35 1.53 -48.58
N ASN A 93 -1.62 2.22 -47.73
CA ASN A 93 -1.34 1.75 -46.38
C ASN A 93 -2.67 1.66 -45.61
N ASN A 94 -2.87 0.60 -44.83
CA ASN A 94 -4.06 0.38 -44.00
C ASN A 94 -4.17 1.35 -42.80
N ARG A 95 -3.29 2.35 -42.71
CA ARG A 95 -3.14 3.29 -41.60
C ARG A 95 -4.43 3.95 -41.10
N TYR A 96 -5.30 4.37 -42.02
CA TYR A 96 -6.56 5.08 -41.73
C TYR A 96 -7.77 4.15 -41.82
N THR A 97 -7.57 2.87 -41.53
CA THR A 97 -8.65 1.88 -41.55
C THR A 97 -8.72 1.20 -40.19
N ALA A 98 -9.92 0.82 -39.76
CA ALA A 98 -10.16 0.12 -38.50
C ALA A 98 -9.23 -1.11 -38.32
N GLY A 99 -8.92 -1.81 -39.42
CA GLY A 99 -8.02 -2.95 -39.42
C GLY A 99 -6.56 -2.65 -39.03
N TYR A 100 -6.17 -1.38 -38.90
CA TYR A 100 -4.87 -1.02 -38.31
C TYR A 100 -4.79 -1.34 -36.81
N HIS A 101 -5.93 -1.35 -36.12
CA HIS A 101 -6.09 -1.73 -34.71
C HIS A 101 -6.88 -3.04 -34.54
N ASP A 102 -6.86 -3.92 -35.55
CA ASP A 102 -7.57 -5.21 -35.55
C ASP A 102 -9.10 -5.10 -35.36
N LEU A 103 -9.70 -3.99 -35.82
CA LEU A 103 -11.15 -3.77 -35.81
C LEU A 103 -11.76 -3.90 -37.22
N ASP A 104 -13.04 -4.29 -37.27
CA ASP A 104 -13.79 -4.42 -38.54
C ASP A 104 -14.26 -3.06 -39.07
N THR A 105 -14.70 -2.16 -38.18
CA THR A 105 -15.20 -0.82 -38.50
C THR A 105 -15.11 0.05 -37.24
N ILE A 106 -14.99 1.37 -37.40
CA ILE A 106 -15.14 2.33 -36.28
C ILE A 106 -16.43 3.15 -36.36
N THR A 107 -17.10 3.19 -37.53
CA THR A 107 -18.36 3.91 -37.72
C THR A 107 -19.56 3.13 -37.20
N ASP A 108 -20.33 3.73 -36.29
CA ASP A 108 -21.53 3.12 -35.72
C ASP A 108 -22.82 3.52 -36.43
N TYR A 109 -22.94 4.81 -36.75
CA TYR A 109 -24.22 5.39 -37.18
C TYR A 109 -24.09 6.27 -38.42
N ARG A 110 -25.19 6.35 -39.17
CA ARG A 110 -25.35 7.35 -40.24
C ARG A 110 -25.50 8.74 -39.64
N ALA A 111 -24.94 9.75 -40.30
CA ALA A 111 -25.00 11.14 -39.86
C ALA A 111 -26.32 11.85 -40.17
N TYR A 112 -27.41 11.31 -39.60
CA TYR A 112 -28.75 11.91 -39.59
C TYR A 112 -29.07 12.50 -38.23
N ASP A 113 -29.97 13.50 -38.19
CA ASP A 113 -30.46 14.11 -36.95
C ASP A 113 -31.01 13.06 -35.97
N SER A 114 -31.71 12.03 -36.47
CA SER A 114 -32.26 10.95 -35.65
C SER A 114 -31.20 10.08 -34.98
N ALA A 115 -30.02 9.94 -35.60
CA ALA A 115 -28.92 9.19 -35.00
C ALA A 115 -28.29 9.99 -33.86
N VAL A 116 -28.07 11.29 -34.07
CA VAL A 116 -27.62 12.21 -33.02
C VAL A 116 -28.58 12.19 -31.83
N ASP A 117 -29.89 12.34 -32.08
CA ASP A 117 -30.93 12.25 -31.05
C ASP A 117 -30.87 10.92 -30.29
N SER A 118 -30.78 9.80 -31.01
CA SER A 118 -30.74 8.46 -30.40
C SER A 118 -29.51 8.26 -29.51
N VAL A 119 -28.34 8.70 -29.96
CA VAL A 119 -27.07 8.56 -29.20
C VAL A 119 -27.12 9.43 -27.96
N PHE A 120 -27.44 10.73 -28.08
CA PHE A 120 -27.47 11.63 -26.92
C PHE A 120 -28.58 11.28 -25.93
N THR A 121 -29.79 10.97 -26.41
CA THR A 121 -30.89 10.49 -25.56
C THR A 121 -30.53 9.18 -24.88
N GLY A 122 -29.89 8.26 -25.61
CA GLY A 122 -29.38 7.00 -25.10
C GLY A 122 -28.39 7.20 -23.95
N LEU A 123 -27.35 8.02 -24.17
CA LEU A 123 -26.31 8.30 -23.19
C LEU A 123 -26.81 9.09 -21.97
N ALA A 124 -27.78 9.98 -22.15
CA ALA A 124 -28.38 10.74 -21.04
C ALA A 124 -29.25 9.86 -20.12
N GLN A 125 -29.92 8.85 -20.68
CA GLN A 125 -30.99 8.11 -19.99
C GLN A 125 -30.70 6.61 -19.77
N GLY A 126 -29.66 6.05 -20.38
CA GLY A 126 -29.38 4.61 -20.35
C GLY A 126 -30.42 3.79 -21.12
N VAL A 127 -30.84 4.28 -22.27
CA VAL A 127 -31.90 3.68 -23.10
C VAL A 127 -31.38 3.36 -24.50
N LEU A 128 -32.19 2.68 -25.31
CA LEU A 128 -31.87 2.36 -26.71
C LEU A 128 -30.60 1.52 -26.91
N GLY A 129 -30.13 0.85 -25.86
CA GLY A 129 -28.91 0.03 -25.89
C GLY A 129 -27.63 0.77 -25.47
N PHE A 130 -27.74 2.05 -25.09
CA PHE A 130 -26.62 2.85 -24.60
C PHE A 130 -26.52 2.77 -23.07
N PRO A 131 -25.30 2.85 -22.49
CA PRO A 131 -25.11 3.08 -21.07
C PRO A 131 -25.55 4.50 -20.69
N GLN A 132 -25.94 4.71 -19.44
CA GLN A 132 -26.18 6.05 -18.92
C GLN A 132 -24.87 6.65 -18.41
N ILE A 133 -24.47 7.81 -18.94
CA ILE A 133 -23.35 8.59 -18.42
C ILE A 133 -23.71 9.13 -17.02
N GLN A 134 -22.80 8.94 -16.07
CA GLN A 134 -22.92 9.28 -14.66
C GLN A 134 -22.09 10.52 -14.29
N GLU A 135 -22.39 11.12 -13.14
CA GLU A 135 -21.80 12.39 -12.70
C GLU A 135 -20.27 12.36 -12.53
N ASP A 136 -19.66 11.19 -12.35
CA ASP A 136 -18.21 11.04 -12.24
C ASP A 136 -17.51 10.85 -13.60
N ASP A 137 -18.26 10.58 -14.68
CA ASP A 137 -17.72 10.23 -16.00
C ASP A 137 -17.15 11.44 -16.76
N PHE A 138 -16.29 11.16 -17.74
CA PHE A 138 -15.72 12.17 -18.64
C PHE A 138 -16.30 12.05 -20.04
N PHE A 139 -16.76 13.17 -20.60
CA PHE A 139 -17.37 13.21 -21.92
C PHE A 139 -16.60 14.08 -22.92
N VAL A 140 -16.35 13.56 -24.11
CA VAL A 140 -15.74 14.30 -25.23
C VAL A 140 -16.69 14.34 -26.42
N LEU A 141 -16.95 15.53 -26.95
CA LEU A 141 -17.66 15.72 -28.21
C LEU A 141 -16.69 16.28 -29.25
N TYR A 142 -16.54 15.58 -30.36
CA TYR A 142 -15.80 16.07 -31.51
C TYR A 142 -16.73 16.23 -32.70
N ILE A 143 -16.68 17.39 -33.34
CA ILE A 143 -17.49 17.71 -34.52
C ILE A 143 -16.56 18.19 -35.64
N PHE A 144 -16.65 17.54 -36.80
CA PHE A 144 -15.98 17.96 -38.02
C PHE A 144 -16.96 17.93 -39.20
N GLY A 145 -16.95 18.97 -40.02
CA GLY A 145 -17.74 19.03 -41.25
C GLY A 145 -17.94 20.46 -41.74
N HIS A 146 -18.98 20.66 -42.55
CA HIS A 146 -19.44 22.00 -42.90
C HIS A 146 -20.41 22.55 -41.85
N GLY A 147 -20.15 23.78 -41.40
CA GLY A 147 -20.96 24.48 -40.42
C GLY A 147 -21.22 25.93 -40.84
N GLY A 148 -22.29 26.50 -40.29
CA GLY A 148 -22.64 27.91 -40.43
C GLY A 148 -22.81 28.56 -39.07
N GLN A 149 -23.20 29.84 -39.05
CA GLN A 149 -23.40 30.59 -37.81
C GLN A 149 -24.50 30.03 -36.90
N VAL A 150 -25.33 29.11 -37.40
CA VAL A 150 -26.54 28.63 -36.70
C VAL A 150 -26.52 27.13 -36.38
N GLY A 151 -25.52 26.37 -36.86
CA GLY A 151 -25.48 24.93 -36.67
C GLY A 151 -24.51 24.19 -37.59
N ILE A 152 -24.54 22.87 -37.49
CA ILE A 152 -23.81 21.94 -38.37
C ILE A 152 -24.70 21.37 -39.46
N THR A 153 -24.10 21.06 -40.61
CA THR A 153 -24.80 20.39 -41.70
C THR A 153 -24.72 18.87 -41.51
N LEU A 154 -25.87 18.21 -41.51
CA LEU A 154 -26.01 16.76 -41.45
C LEU A 154 -26.60 16.21 -42.76
N LEU A 155 -26.55 14.90 -42.99
CA LEU A 155 -27.15 14.32 -44.18
C LEU A 155 -28.68 14.44 -44.11
N PRO A 156 -29.35 14.89 -45.18
CA PRO A 156 -30.80 15.04 -45.19
C PRO A 156 -31.49 13.66 -45.14
N LEU A 157 -32.55 13.55 -44.34
CA LEU A 157 -33.41 12.36 -44.39
C LEU A 157 -34.18 12.31 -45.72
N PRO A 158 -34.22 11.16 -46.41
CA PRO A 158 -35.07 11.00 -47.59
C PRO A 158 -36.57 11.10 -47.21
N PRO A 159 -37.43 11.83 -47.97
CA PRO A 159 -37.14 12.69 -49.10
C PRO A 159 -37.26 14.19 -48.72
N ASN A 160 -36.12 14.92 -48.74
CA ASN A 160 -36.03 16.39 -48.75
C ASN A 160 -36.44 17.14 -47.47
N LEU A 161 -35.99 16.71 -46.29
CA LEU A 161 -35.87 17.62 -45.14
C LEU A 161 -34.48 18.28 -45.19
N GLU A 162 -34.39 19.59 -44.94
CA GLU A 162 -33.11 20.25 -44.65
C GLU A 162 -32.51 19.54 -43.44
N GLY A 163 -31.40 18.82 -43.63
CA GLY A 163 -30.68 18.13 -42.55
C GLY A 163 -29.71 19.09 -41.89
N GLY A 164 -29.69 19.11 -40.56
CA GLY A 164 -28.80 19.99 -39.81
C GLY A 164 -29.16 20.05 -38.34
N LEU A 165 -28.14 20.17 -37.50
CA LEU A 165 -28.29 20.28 -36.05
C LEU A 165 -27.94 21.70 -35.63
N SER A 166 -28.92 22.42 -35.05
CA SER A 166 -28.71 23.77 -34.55
C SER A 166 -27.91 23.80 -33.25
N TRP A 167 -27.28 24.94 -32.93
CA TRP A 167 -26.59 25.11 -31.65
C TRP A 167 -27.51 24.98 -30.43
N VAL A 168 -28.78 25.33 -30.59
CA VAL A 168 -29.78 25.21 -29.52
C VAL A 168 -30.11 23.74 -29.24
N GLU A 169 -30.35 22.96 -30.28
CA GLU A 169 -30.62 21.52 -30.14
C GLU A 169 -29.41 20.78 -29.56
N LEU A 170 -28.20 21.11 -30.00
CA LEU A 170 -26.98 20.53 -29.43
C LEU A 170 -26.78 20.92 -27.95
N ALA A 171 -27.09 22.17 -27.57
CA ALA A 171 -27.05 22.60 -26.18
C ALA A 171 -28.06 21.80 -25.32
N ASP A 172 -29.27 21.58 -25.82
CA ASP A 172 -30.29 20.77 -25.14
C ASP A 172 -29.80 19.33 -24.91
N TYR A 173 -29.20 18.69 -25.93
CA TYR A 173 -28.61 17.36 -25.78
C TYR A 173 -27.47 17.33 -24.74
N LEU A 174 -26.54 18.28 -24.80
CA LEU A 174 -25.41 18.34 -23.88
C LEU A 174 -25.84 18.62 -22.44
N SER A 175 -26.87 19.46 -22.24
CA SER A 175 -27.42 19.75 -20.92
C SER A 175 -28.05 18.52 -20.25
N ALA A 176 -28.50 17.54 -21.04
CA ALA A 176 -29.06 16.29 -20.54
C ALA A 176 -27.98 15.26 -20.14
N ILE A 177 -26.73 15.44 -20.56
CA ILE A 177 -25.61 14.55 -20.20
C ILE A 177 -25.09 14.92 -18.80
N ASN A 178 -25.33 14.03 -17.84
CA ASN A 178 -24.84 14.16 -16.47
C ASN A 178 -23.42 13.59 -16.36
N CYS A 179 -22.40 14.45 -16.34
CA CYS A 179 -21.00 14.04 -16.28
C CYS A 179 -20.12 15.06 -15.53
N HIS A 180 -18.93 14.64 -15.10
CA HIS A 180 -18.00 15.49 -14.34
C HIS A 180 -17.49 16.65 -15.17
N LYS A 181 -16.99 16.34 -16.37
CA LYS A 181 -16.42 17.31 -17.32
C LYS A 181 -16.80 16.99 -18.76
N LYS A 182 -16.95 18.04 -19.57
CA LYS A 182 -17.16 17.98 -21.02
C LYS A 182 -16.03 18.68 -21.76
N VAL A 183 -15.48 18.06 -22.79
CA VAL A 183 -14.57 18.70 -23.75
C VAL A 183 -15.23 18.67 -25.13
N ILE A 184 -15.45 19.83 -25.71
CA ILE A 184 -16.08 20.00 -27.02
C ILE A 184 -15.04 20.56 -27.98
N ILE A 185 -14.79 19.84 -29.08
CA ILE A 185 -13.79 20.20 -30.08
C ILE A 185 -14.48 20.30 -31.44
N MET A 186 -14.31 21.42 -32.12
CA MET A 186 -15.03 21.71 -33.36
C MET A 186 -14.10 22.22 -34.46
N GLN A 187 -13.97 21.45 -35.53
CA GLN A 187 -13.33 21.87 -36.78
C GLN A 187 -14.41 22.21 -37.80
N GLN A 188 -14.73 23.48 -37.99
CA GLN A 188 -15.70 23.93 -39.00
C GLN A 188 -15.68 25.44 -39.19
N CYS A 189 -16.24 25.91 -40.31
CA CYS A 189 -16.47 27.34 -40.52
C CYS A 189 -17.44 27.89 -39.47
N PHE A 190 -17.18 29.12 -39.01
CA PHE A 190 -17.98 29.85 -38.04
C PHE A 190 -18.16 29.13 -36.69
N SER A 191 -17.28 28.16 -36.37
CA SER A 191 -17.39 27.31 -35.18
C SER A 191 -17.52 28.09 -33.88
N GLY A 192 -16.89 29.26 -33.77
CA GLY A 192 -16.95 30.13 -32.59
C GLY A 192 -18.35 30.67 -32.28
N SER A 193 -19.27 30.66 -33.26
CA SER A 193 -20.67 31.03 -33.04
C SER A 193 -21.40 30.08 -32.08
N SER A 194 -20.90 28.85 -31.91
CA SER A 194 -21.46 27.87 -30.97
C SER A 194 -21.16 28.19 -29.50
N ILE A 195 -20.08 28.92 -29.19
CA ILE A 195 -19.56 29.09 -27.82
C ILE A 195 -20.61 29.67 -26.88
N GLU A 196 -21.34 30.70 -27.32
CA GLU A 196 -22.35 31.36 -26.48
C GLU A 196 -23.55 30.44 -26.16
N HIS A 197 -23.81 29.43 -27.00
CA HIS A 197 -24.87 28.44 -26.82
C HIS A 197 -24.42 27.26 -25.96
N LEU A 198 -23.18 26.81 -26.15
CA LEU A 198 -22.67 25.57 -25.56
C LEU A 198 -21.89 25.77 -24.26
N LYS A 199 -21.47 27.01 -23.95
CA LYS A 199 -20.73 27.29 -22.71
C LYS A 199 -21.57 26.93 -21.50
N ASP A 200 -20.98 26.14 -20.61
CA ASP A 200 -21.60 25.75 -19.35
C ASP A 200 -20.50 25.56 -18.29
N LYS A 201 -20.90 25.33 -17.04
CA LYS A 201 -20.00 24.90 -15.98
C LYS A 201 -19.38 23.55 -16.37
N ASN A 202 -18.11 23.35 -16.00
CA ASN A 202 -17.36 22.12 -16.28
C ASN A 202 -17.26 21.74 -17.77
N THR A 203 -17.48 22.69 -18.68
CA THR A 203 -17.40 22.48 -20.13
C THR A 203 -16.26 23.32 -20.71
N ILE A 204 -15.37 22.67 -21.44
CA ILE A 204 -14.27 23.30 -22.19
C ILE A 204 -14.61 23.18 -23.67
N ILE A 205 -14.50 24.28 -24.42
CA ILE A 205 -14.80 24.34 -25.85
C ILE A 205 -13.59 24.84 -26.61
N MET A 206 -13.12 24.08 -27.58
CA MET A 206 -12.13 24.51 -28.56
C MET A 206 -12.76 24.54 -29.95
N THR A 207 -12.61 25.66 -30.65
CA THR A 207 -13.16 25.84 -31.99
C THR A 207 -12.09 26.35 -32.93
N ALA A 208 -12.06 25.84 -34.16
CA ALA A 208 -11.03 26.19 -35.13
C ALA A 208 -11.08 27.63 -35.67
N ALA A 209 -12.28 28.23 -35.71
CA ALA A 209 -12.48 29.59 -36.17
C ALA A 209 -13.42 30.36 -35.23
N ASN A 210 -13.33 31.69 -35.23
CA ASN A 210 -14.30 32.57 -34.58
C ASN A 210 -15.68 32.56 -35.27
N ASP A 211 -16.62 33.36 -34.78
CA ASP A 211 -18.02 33.41 -35.24
C ASP A 211 -18.24 34.04 -36.62
N SER A 212 -17.19 34.56 -37.25
CA SER A 212 -17.25 35.36 -38.47
C SER A 212 -16.32 34.87 -39.58
N MET A 213 -15.58 33.78 -39.35
CA MET A 213 -14.54 33.28 -40.23
C MET A 213 -14.71 31.81 -40.59
N THR A 214 -14.11 31.43 -41.71
CA THR A 214 -14.06 30.06 -42.20
C THR A 214 -12.82 29.36 -41.67
N SER A 215 -12.92 28.11 -41.22
CA SER A 215 -11.77 27.24 -40.96
C SER A 215 -11.08 26.78 -42.25
N ARG A 216 -9.83 26.33 -42.19
CA ARG A 216 -9.06 25.88 -43.36
C ARG A 216 -8.52 24.46 -43.24
N VAL A 217 -8.14 23.93 -44.39
CA VAL A 217 -7.29 22.74 -44.52
C VAL A 217 -5.83 23.16 -44.39
N VAL A 218 -4.97 22.23 -43.97
CA VAL A 218 -3.52 22.46 -43.95
C VAL A 218 -3.00 22.97 -45.30
N ASP A 219 -2.07 23.93 -45.27
CA ASP A 219 -1.50 24.47 -46.50
C ASP A 219 -0.28 23.68 -47.00
N GLU A 220 -0.06 23.74 -48.32
CA GLU A 220 1.20 23.31 -48.93
C GLU A 220 2.12 24.51 -49.22
N LEU A 221 1.92 25.65 -48.54
CA LEU A 221 2.42 26.94 -48.99
C LEU A 221 3.73 27.36 -48.32
N TYR A 222 4.61 27.90 -49.17
CA TYR A 222 5.87 28.53 -48.81
C TYR A 222 5.65 29.70 -47.84
N PHE A 223 6.33 29.71 -46.69
CA PHE A 223 6.53 30.92 -45.91
C PHE A 223 7.49 31.86 -46.67
N ASP A 224 7.04 33.08 -46.95
CA ASP A 224 7.96 34.16 -47.35
C ASP A 224 8.89 34.48 -46.17
N SER A 225 10.08 35.02 -46.46
CA SER A 225 11.20 35.27 -45.53
C SER A 225 10.94 36.22 -44.34
N ILE A 226 9.69 36.42 -43.93
CA ILE A 226 9.24 37.31 -42.88
C ILE A 226 8.31 36.52 -41.93
N GLY A 227 8.93 35.79 -40.98
CA GLY A 227 8.33 35.29 -39.75
C GLY A 227 7.37 34.11 -39.91
N PHE A 228 7.87 32.90 -39.65
CA PHE A 228 7.01 31.74 -39.42
C PHE A 228 6.46 31.70 -37.97
N PRO A 229 5.35 31.00 -37.69
CA PRO A 229 4.84 30.80 -36.33
C PRO A 229 5.88 30.10 -35.43
N GLY A 230 6.19 30.68 -34.26
CA GLY A 230 7.26 30.19 -33.36
C GLY A 230 8.68 30.71 -33.62
N ASP A 231 8.91 31.54 -34.65
CA ASP A 231 10.25 32.08 -34.98
C ASP A 231 10.73 33.13 -33.94
N THR A 232 11.90 32.88 -33.34
CA THR A 232 12.56 33.82 -32.42
C THR A 232 13.55 34.78 -33.13
N LEU A 233 13.82 34.58 -34.43
CA LEU A 233 14.80 35.32 -35.23
C LEU A 233 14.23 35.70 -36.62
N PRO A 234 13.29 36.65 -36.68
CA PRO A 234 12.65 37.06 -37.94
C PRO A 234 13.68 37.57 -38.97
N GLY A 235 13.75 36.91 -40.13
CA GLY A 235 14.54 37.38 -41.30
C GLY A 235 15.40 36.34 -42.02
N ASN A 236 15.47 35.09 -41.56
CA ASN A 236 16.10 34.00 -42.31
C ASN A 236 15.07 33.28 -43.21
N GLN A 237 15.48 32.89 -44.42
CA GLN A 237 14.62 32.13 -45.35
C GLN A 237 14.45 30.69 -44.84
N TYR A 238 13.35 30.42 -44.14
CA TYR A 238 12.93 29.06 -43.79
C TYR A 238 11.61 28.74 -44.50
N THR A 239 11.52 27.57 -45.11
CA THR A 239 10.32 27.06 -45.77
C THR A 239 9.77 25.90 -44.95
N ALA A 240 8.47 25.88 -44.70
CA ALA A 240 7.82 24.76 -44.05
C ALA A 240 6.68 24.17 -44.85
N TYR A 241 6.36 22.94 -44.49
CA TYR A 241 5.36 22.10 -45.12
C TYR A 241 4.59 21.40 -44.01
N GLU A 242 3.27 21.55 -43.94
CA GLU A 242 2.40 20.82 -43.02
C GLU A 242 1.81 19.62 -43.76
N ARG A 243 2.53 18.49 -43.71
CA ARG A 243 2.16 17.28 -44.46
C ARG A 243 2.38 16.02 -43.65
N GLU A 244 1.41 15.12 -43.70
CA GLU A 244 1.52 13.74 -43.22
C GLU A 244 1.77 12.80 -44.41
N GLN A 245 2.88 12.05 -44.36
CA GLN A 245 3.24 11.06 -45.39
C GLN A 245 3.87 9.84 -44.72
N TYR A 246 3.36 8.64 -45.04
CA TYR A 246 3.88 7.39 -44.49
C TYR A 246 5.04 6.82 -45.30
N PRO A 247 5.99 6.11 -44.66
CA PRO A 247 7.06 5.43 -45.38
C PRO A 247 6.50 4.38 -46.33
N GLY A 248 6.85 4.49 -47.61
CA GLY A 248 6.38 3.57 -48.64
C GLY A 248 5.03 3.96 -49.27
N ASP A 249 4.40 5.04 -48.78
CA ASP A 249 3.22 5.62 -49.42
C ASP A 249 3.62 6.75 -50.40
N THR A 250 2.89 6.82 -51.51
CA THR A 250 3.00 7.90 -52.49
C THR A 250 2.00 9.03 -52.24
N MET A 251 1.07 8.86 -51.30
CA MET A 251 0.05 9.84 -50.96
C MET A 251 0.44 10.72 -49.77
N THR A 252 0.08 12.01 -49.86
CA THR A 252 0.01 12.92 -48.72
C THR A 252 -1.38 12.84 -48.08
N PHE A 253 -1.45 12.57 -46.79
CA PHE A 253 -2.69 12.64 -46.03
C PHE A 253 -2.93 14.10 -45.62
N ARG A 254 -4.08 14.65 -46.05
CA ARG A 254 -4.51 16.01 -45.72
C ARG A 254 -5.37 16.01 -44.46
N HIS A 255 -5.33 17.13 -43.74
CA HIS A 255 -5.99 17.36 -42.46
C HIS A 255 -6.61 18.76 -42.42
N GLY A 256 -7.54 18.99 -41.50
CA GLY A 256 -7.90 20.34 -41.09
C GLY A 256 -6.73 21.04 -40.39
N GLU A 257 -6.52 22.34 -40.62
CA GLU A 257 -5.40 23.10 -40.03
C GLU A 257 -5.36 22.95 -38.50
N PHE A 258 -6.45 23.36 -37.84
CA PHE A 258 -6.60 23.24 -36.39
C PHE A 258 -6.44 21.79 -35.89
N ASN A 259 -7.03 20.81 -36.60
CA ASN A 259 -6.96 19.41 -36.21
C ASN A 259 -5.54 18.86 -36.30
N PHE A 260 -4.79 19.23 -37.34
CA PHE A 260 -3.40 18.82 -37.51
C PHE A 260 -2.59 19.22 -36.27
N HIS A 261 -2.71 20.47 -35.82
CA HIS A 261 -2.00 20.95 -34.63
C HIS A 261 -2.55 20.36 -33.32
N LEU A 262 -3.86 20.15 -33.23
CA LEU A 262 -4.51 19.48 -32.09
C LEU A 262 -3.96 18.07 -31.88
N PHE A 263 -3.93 17.26 -32.94
CA PHE A 263 -3.44 15.88 -32.86
C PHE A 263 -1.97 15.81 -32.47
N ASN A 264 -1.17 16.73 -33.00
CA ASN A 264 0.25 16.83 -32.67
C ASN A 264 0.48 17.24 -31.21
N SER A 265 -0.22 18.27 -30.72
CA SER A 265 -0.07 18.75 -29.34
C SER A 265 -0.48 17.70 -28.30
N ILE A 266 -1.65 17.05 -28.44
CA ILE A 266 -2.16 16.09 -27.45
C ILE A 266 -1.33 14.79 -27.40
N ARG A 267 -0.62 14.45 -28.47
CA ARG A 267 0.24 13.25 -28.49
C ARG A 267 1.39 13.37 -27.49
N GLY A 268 1.97 14.57 -27.31
CA GLY A 268 2.95 14.88 -26.25
C GLY A 268 4.30 14.14 -26.32
N VAL A 269 4.57 13.40 -27.40
CA VAL A 269 5.80 12.59 -27.55
C VAL A 269 6.45 12.87 -28.90
N ASP A 270 7.72 13.28 -28.87
CA ASP A 270 8.52 13.47 -30.09
C ASP A 270 8.70 12.13 -30.84
N PRO A 271 8.41 12.06 -32.15
CA PRO A 271 8.62 10.85 -32.93
C PRO A 271 10.12 10.50 -33.02
N GLY A 272 10.55 9.48 -32.27
CA GLY A 272 11.94 9.00 -32.23
C GLY A 272 12.22 7.87 -33.23
N ASN A 273 12.89 8.21 -34.34
CA ASN A 273 13.61 7.32 -35.26
C ASN A 273 12.94 6.05 -35.84
N GLN A 274 11.62 5.87 -35.70
CA GLN A 274 10.82 4.99 -36.55
C GLN A 274 9.93 5.82 -37.48
N SER A 275 10.53 6.19 -38.61
CA SER A 275 9.92 6.40 -39.92
C SER A 275 8.50 7.02 -39.99
N LEU A 276 8.51 8.36 -40.19
CA LEU A 276 7.53 9.20 -40.91
C LEU A 276 6.07 9.11 -40.46
N PHE A 277 5.74 9.75 -39.34
CA PHE A 277 4.35 10.17 -39.08
C PHE A 277 4.16 11.66 -39.39
N TYR A 278 5.19 12.49 -39.25
CA TYR A 278 5.12 13.94 -39.48
C TYR A 278 6.47 14.44 -39.97
N GLN A 279 6.51 15.07 -41.15
CA GLN A 279 7.65 15.88 -41.57
C GLN A 279 7.14 17.29 -41.76
N THR A 280 7.34 18.11 -40.74
CA THR A 280 7.24 19.54 -40.97
C THR A 280 8.52 20.00 -41.65
N GLY A 281 8.43 20.95 -42.58
CA GLY A 281 9.64 21.54 -43.19
C GLY A 281 10.47 22.40 -42.22
N TYR A 282 10.03 22.51 -40.96
CA TYR A 282 10.75 23.10 -39.84
C TYR A 282 11.68 22.06 -39.22
N ASP A 283 12.84 22.45 -38.69
CA ASP A 283 13.57 21.59 -37.75
C ASP A 283 12.57 21.07 -36.70
N ASN A 284 12.46 19.74 -36.52
CA ASN A 284 11.44 19.09 -35.69
C ASN A 284 11.18 19.90 -34.40
N PHE A 285 10.03 20.58 -34.33
CA PHE A 285 9.62 21.18 -33.07
C PHE A 285 9.29 20.04 -32.11
N SER A 286 9.70 20.19 -30.86
CA SER A 286 9.43 19.17 -29.86
C SER A 286 7.94 19.21 -29.53
N LEU A 287 7.21 18.12 -29.74
CA LEU A 287 5.85 17.93 -29.23
C LEU A 287 5.83 17.95 -27.69
N ARG A 288 6.97 17.65 -27.05
CA ARG A 288 7.14 17.87 -25.60
C ARG A 288 7.04 19.35 -25.19
N SER A 289 7.17 20.29 -26.13
CA SER A 289 6.96 21.71 -25.85
C SER A 289 5.48 22.10 -25.68
N ALA A 290 4.55 21.23 -26.10
CA ALA A 290 3.14 21.42 -25.79
C ALA A 290 2.86 21.20 -24.29
N ASP A 291 3.56 20.25 -23.65
CA ASP A 291 3.60 20.09 -22.19
C ASP A 291 4.48 21.20 -21.57
N SER A 292 3.88 22.38 -21.42
CA SER A 292 4.53 23.60 -20.97
C SER A 292 4.95 23.55 -19.50
N ASN A 293 4.19 22.82 -18.67
CA ASN A 293 4.47 22.67 -17.26
C ASN A 293 5.44 21.50 -16.99
N SER A 294 5.73 20.64 -17.97
CA SER A 294 6.57 19.45 -17.84
C SER A 294 6.04 18.45 -16.80
N ASP A 295 4.74 18.22 -16.78
CA ASP A 295 4.09 17.21 -15.94
C ASP A 295 3.86 15.87 -16.65
N SER A 296 4.35 15.74 -17.88
CA SER A 296 4.20 14.59 -18.80
C SER A 296 2.83 14.44 -19.44
N PHE A 297 1.91 15.38 -19.21
CA PHE A 297 0.58 15.41 -19.81
C PHE A 297 0.33 16.75 -20.49
N THR A 298 -0.16 16.71 -21.73
CA THR A 298 -0.63 17.93 -22.38
C THR A 298 -2.08 18.18 -21.97
N SER A 299 -2.29 19.25 -21.21
CA SER A 299 -3.62 19.74 -20.86
C SER A 299 -4.33 20.38 -22.06
N ILE A 300 -5.64 20.60 -21.97
CA ILE A 300 -6.42 21.24 -23.04
C ILE A 300 -5.96 22.70 -23.25
N GLU A 301 -5.62 23.41 -22.19
CA GLU A 301 -5.10 24.79 -22.29
C GLU A 301 -3.73 24.85 -22.96
N GLU A 302 -2.87 23.87 -22.65
CA GLU A 302 -1.56 23.70 -23.28
C GLU A 302 -1.68 23.38 -24.76
N ALA A 303 -2.54 22.42 -25.11
CA ALA A 303 -2.82 22.08 -26.51
C ALA A 303 -3.31 23.31 -27.27
N TYR A 304 -4.26 24.07 -26.72
CA TYR A 304 -4.74 25.31 -27.33
C TYR A 304 -3.65 26.37 -27.49
N SER A 305 -2.83 26.61 -26.46
CA SER A 305 -1.74 27.58 -26.49
C SER A 305 -0.68 27.20 -27.53
N TRP A 306 -0.42 25.90 -27.66
CA TRP A 306 0.46 25.34 -28.68
C TRP A 306 -0.13 25.55 -30.08
N ILE A 307 -1.38 25.15 -30.32
CA ILE A 307 -2.09 25.38 -31.60
C ILE A 307 -2.03 26.86 -31.98
N ARG A 308 -2.38 27.77 -31.07
CA ARG A 308 -2.31 29.22 -31.29
C ARG A 308 -0.94 29.75 -31.71
N SER A 309 0.12 29.05 -31.31
CA SER A 309 1.50 29.45 -31.59
C SER A 309 2.04 28.88 -32.90
N TYR A 310 1.48 27.75 -33.36
CA TYR A 310 1.98 26.95 -34.49
C TYR A 310 1.02 26.85 -35.68
N ASP A 311 -0.25 27.22 -35.52
CA ASP A 311 -1.24 27.33 -36.59
C ASP A 311 -0.75 28.30 -37.68
N SER A 312 -0.57 27.77 -38.89
CA SER A 312 0.02 28.47 -40.02
C SER A 312 -0.93 29.54 -40.58
N GLN A 313 -2.23 29.36 -40.41
CA GLN A 313 -3.27 30.25 -40.92
C GLN A 313 -3.59 31.40 -39.95
N MET A 314 -3.02 31.46 -38.74
CA MET A 314 -3.33 32.52 -37.77
C MET A 314 -2.77 33.93 -38.10
N ARG A 315 -1.81 34.07 -39.03
CA ARG A 315 -1.20 35.38 -39.37
C ARG A 315 -1.64 35.88 -40.74
N TYR A 316 -1.73 37.21 -40.88
CA TYR A 316 -2.24 37.91 -42.06
C TYR A 316 -1.51 37.53 -43.35
N HIS A 317 -2.05 36.57 -44.11
CA HIS A 317 -1.58 36.29 -45.45
C HIS A 317 -2.05 37.37 -46.43
N SER A 318 -1.22 37.65 -47.44
CA SER A 318 -1.51 38.61 -48.52
C SER A 318 -2.77 38.28 -49.34
N ASN A 319 -3.36 37.10 -49.13
CA ASN A 319 -4.57 36.59 -49.79
C ASN A 319 -5.82 36.57 -48.89
N ASN A 320 -5.77 37.15 -47.67
CA ASN A 320 -6.91 37.23 -46.74
C ASN A 320 -7.44 35.86 -46.25
N ARG A 321 -6.59 34.81 -46.26
CA ARG A 321 -6.87 33.49 -45.65
C ARG A 321 -6.32 33.49 -44.23
N TRP A 322 -7.20 33.27 -43.25
CA TRP A 322 -6.85 33.20 -41.84
C TRP A 322 -7.86 32.38 -41.04
N ASP A 323 -7.34 31.61 -40.08
CA ASP A 323 -8.08 30.93 -39.02
C ASP A 323 -7.86 31.67 -37.69
N ASP A 324 -8.79 31.50 -36.76
CA ASP A 324 -8.72 32.13 -35.43
C ASP A 324 -9.26 31.16 -34.39
N PRO A 325 -8.45 30.17 -33.98
CA PRO A 325 -8.86 29.21 -32.96
C PRO A 325 -9.29 29.91 -31.67
N GLN A 326 -10.41 29.47 -31.09
CA GLN A 326 -10.95 29.98 -29.83
C GLN A 326 -10.94 28.90 -28.75
N LEU A 327 -10.77 29.32 -27.50
CA LEU A 327 -10.95 28.52 -26.29
C LEU A 327 -12.01 29.19 -25.41
N SER A 328 -12.98 28.41 -24.96
CA SER A 328 -13.92 28.79 -23.89
C SER A 328 -13.75 27.85 -22.71
N ASP A 329 -13.48 28.42 -21.54
CA ASP A 329 -13.36 27.69 -20.28
C ASP A 329 -13.88 28.57 -19.14
N SER A 330 -15.19 28.56 -18.96
CA SER A 330 -15.87 29.40 -17.97
C SER A 330 -15.48 29.06 -16.52
N SER A 331 -14.94 27.86 -16.29
CA SER A 331 -14.66 27.30 -14.99
C SER A 331 -13.16 27.26 -14.66
N ASN A 332 -12.29 27.73 -15.57
CA ASN A 332 -10.82 27.69 -15.45
C ASN A 332 -10.29 26.27 -15.12
N ILE A 333 -10.79 25.25 -15.82
CA ILE A 333 -10.41 23.84 -15.61
C ILE A 333 -9.52 23.27 -16.72
N SER A 334 -9.25 24.01 -17.78
CA SER A 334 -8.56 23.55 -18.99
C SER A 334 -7.07 23.23 -18.77
N ASN A 335 -6.37 23.95 -17.87
CA ASN A 335 -4.99 23.63 -17.45
C ASN A 335 -4.86 22.35 -16.61
N GLN A 336 -5.96 21.81 -16.08
CA GLN A 336 -6.00 20.61 -15.25
C GLN A 336 -6.79 19.49 -15.92
N THR A 337 -7.16 19.64 -17.20
CA THR A 337 -7.91 18.64 -17.94
C THR A 337 -7.05 18.13 -19.08
N SER A 338 -6.88 16.82 -19.20
CA SER A 338 -6.22 16.17 -20.33
C SER A 338 -7.15 15.09 -20.91
N MET A 339 -6.84 14.59 -22.11
CA MET A 339 -7.61 13.48 -22.69
C MET A 339 -7.47 12.17 -21.91
N MET A 340 -6.35 11.96 -21.21
CA MET A 340 -6.14 10.73 -20.44
C MET A 340 -6.77 10.80 -19.05
N TYR A 341 -6.59 11.95 -18.38
CA TYR A 341 -7.11 12.24 -17.04
C TYR A 341 -7.95 13.53 -17.09
N PRO A 342 -9.27 13.45 -16.82
CA PRO A 342 -10.12 14.65 -16.76
C PRO A 342 -9.68 15.59 -15.65
N THR A 343 -8.97 15.12 -14.62
CA THR A 343 -8.32 15.98 -13.61
C THR A 343 -6.84 15.60 -13.47
N VAL A 344 -5.93 16.52 -13.75
CA VAL A 344 -4.49 16.39 -13.52
C VAL A 344 -4.06 17.40 -12.45
N LEU A 345 -3.48 16.92 -11.37
CA LEU A 345 -2.93 17.75 -10.30
C LEU A 345 -1.40 17.79 -10.42
N HIS A 346 -0.89 18.97 -10.76
CA HIS A 346 0.54 19.26 -11.01
C HIS A 346 1.09 20.43 -10.18
N THR A 347 0.25 21.04 -9.33
CA THR A 347 0.62 22.11 -8.38
C THR A 347 0.06 21.83 -6.99
N ASP A 348 0.75 22.34 -5.96
CA ASP A 348 0.29 22.29 -4.57
C ASP A 348 -1.14 22.81 -4.40
N ILE A 349 -1.86 22.18 -3.48
CA ILE A 349 -3.20 22.59 -3.07
C ILE A 349 -3.06 23.66 -1.98
N GLY A 350 -3.20 24.92 -2.42
CA GLY A 350 -3.32 26.10 -1.58
C GLY A 350 -3.83 27.31 -2.40
N GLY A 351 -4.44 28.31 -1.76
CA GLY A 351 -4.96 29.51 -2.46
C GLY A 351 -6.34 29.99 -1.97
N GLU A 352 -7.14 30.59 -2.86
CA GLU A 352 -8.51 31.02 -2.53
C GLU A 352 -9.44 29.81 -2.40
N GLY A 353 -9.90 29.55 -1.17
CA GLY A 353 -10.76 28.41 -0.83
C GLY A 353 -10.07 27.46 0.14
N VAL A 354 -10.80 26.96 1.13
CA VAL A 354 -10.25 26.12 2.22
C VAL A 354 -10.29 24.62 1.87
N THR A 355 -11.05 24.25 0.83
CA THR A 355 -11.30 22.85 0.45
C THR A 355 -11.27 22.67 -1.06
N ALA A 356 -10.46 21.72 -1.54
CA ALA A 356 -10.47 21.24 -2.92
C ALA A 356 -11.20 19.88 -2.97
N MET A 357 -12.10 19.70 -3.95
CA MET A 357 -12.89 18.48 -4.11
C MET A 357 -12.75 17.96 -5.53
N HIS A 358 -12.37 16.70 -5.68
CA HIS A 358 -12.20 16.08 -6.98
C HIS A 358 -12.99 14.78 -7.11
N HIS A 359 -13.61 14.64 -8.28
CA HIS A 359 -14.43 13.53 -8.69
C HIS A 359 -13.73 12.75 -9.80
N GLY A 360 -14.17 11.52 -9.99
CA GLY A 360 -13.74 10.72 -11.12
C GLY A 360 -12.23 10.49 -11.17
N LEU A 361 -11.64 10.67 -12.35
CA LEU A 361 -10.33 10.11 -12.69
C LEU A 361 -9.29 11.21 -12.54
N ILE A 362 -8.40 11.00 -11.58
CA ILE A 362 -7.47 12.01 -11.10
C ILE A 362 -6.05 11.48 -11.27
N GLY A 363 -5.19 12.26 -11.91
CA GLY A 363 -3.76 11.99 -12.03
C GLY A 363 -2.94 12.95 -11.18
N ILE A 364 -2.12 12.43 -10.28
CA ILE A 364 -1.06 13.18 -9.58
C ILE A 364 0.22 13.06 -10.40
N SER A 365 0.51 14.07 -11.21
CA SER A 365 1.60 14.03 -12.21
C SER A 365 2.94 14.55 -11.67
N LYS A 366 2.92 15.23 -10.51
CA LYS A 366 4.11 15.74 -9.80
C LYS A 366 4.03 15.49 -8.29
N GLU A 367 5.09 15.82 -7.56
CA GLU A 367 5.01 15.96 -6.11
C GLU A 367 4.07 17.13 -5.76
N ILE A 368 2.99 16.81 -5.04
CA ILE A 368 1.94 17.76 -4.64
C ILE A 368 1.85 17.80 -3.12
N HIS A 369 1.92 19.00 -2.56
CA HIS A 369 1.58 19.26 -1.17
C HIS A 369 0.14 19.77 -1.03
N ILE A 370 -0.59 19.25 -0.03
CA ILE A 370 -1.76 19.91 0.52
C ILE A 370 -1.25 20.76 1.68
N LEU A 371 -1.26 22.08 1.48
CA LEU A 371 -0.62 23.01 2.41
C LEU A 371 -1.41 23.13 3.72
N ALA A 372 -0.73 23.53 4.79
CA ALA A 372 -1.35 23.73 6.10
C ALA A 372 -2.57 24.67 6.03
N GLY A 373 -3.68 24.27 6.66
CA GLY A 373 -4.95 25.01 6.65
C GLY A 373 -5.86 24.69 5.45
N TYR A 374 -5.48 23.75 4.58
CA TYR A 374 -6.27 23.31 3.44
C TYR A 374 -6.70 21.85 3.56
N HIS A 375 -7.77 21.51 2.87
CA HIS A 375 -8.37 20.18 2.87
C HIS A 375 -8.55 19.68 1.43
N LEU A 376 -8.11 18.45 1.15
CA LEU A 376 -8.40 17.75 -0.10
C LEU A 376 -9.45 16.66 0.15
N THR A 377 -10.54 16.67 -0.61
CA THR A 377 -11.53 15.59 -0.61
C THR A 377 -11.51 14.88 -1.96
N ILE A 378 -11.24 13.57 -1.92
CA ILE A 378 -11.43 12.66 -3.05
C ILE A 378 -12.81 12.03 -2.89
N LYS A 379 -13.70 12.33 -3.83
CA LYS A 379 -15.13 12.02 -3.74
C LYS A 379 -15.40 10.55 -3.97
N SER A 380 -16.58 10.11 -3.51
CA SER A 380 -16.97 8.71 -3.57
C SER A 380 -16.84 8.16 -5.00
N ASN A 381 -16.42 6.90 -5.14
CA ASN A 381 -16.17 6.21 -6.42
C ASN A 381 -15.05 6.81 -7.30
N ALA A 382 -14.34 7.85 -6.86
CA ALA A 382 -13.25 8.43 -7.62
C ALA A 382 -12.02 7.51 -7.65
N ARG A 383 -11.20 7.66 -8.70
CA ARG A 383 -9.96 6.92 -8.90
C ARG A 383 -8.78 7.88 -9.02
N LEU A 384 -7.87 7.81 -8.05
CA LEU A 384 -6.68 8.64 -7.98
C LEU A 384 -5.44 7.82 -8.32
N HIS A 385 -4.73 8.22 -9.37
CA HIS A 385 -3.48 7.62 -9.79
C HIS A 385 -2.31 8.51 -9.34
N ILE A 386 -1.36 7.95 -8.61
CA ILE A 386 -0.08 8.59 -8.37
C ILE A 386 0.86 8.16 -9.51
N LEU A 387 1.18 9.10 -10.39
CA LEU A 387 1.79 8.85 -11.68
C LEU A 387 3.31 9.03 -11.62
N ASN A 388 4.05 8.40 -12.53
CA ASN A 388 5.51 8.57 -12.62
C ASN A 388 6.19 8.36 -11.25
N GLU A 389 7.24 9.11 -10.91
CA GLU A 389 7.87 9.08 -9.57
C GLU A 389 7.24 10.08 -8.58
N SER A 390 5.97 10.44 -8.76
CA SER A 390 5.29 11.49 -8.00
C SER A 390 4.84 11.05 -6.61
N LYS A 391 4.41 12.04 -5.82
CA LYS A 391 3.98 11.87 -4.43
C LYS A 391 2.81 12.80 -4.11
N LEU A 392 1.95 12.35 -3.19
CA LEU A 392 0.95 13.19 -2.56
C LEU A 392 1.31 13.36 -1.08
N ILE A 393 1.51 14.60 -0.64
CA ILE A 393 1.95 14.94 0.71
C ILE A 393 0.89 15.80 1.38
N VAL A 394 0.36 15.35 2.51
CA VAL A 394 -0.53 16.13 3.38
C VAL A 394 0.35 16.79 4.43
N ASP A 395 0.53 18.10 4.38
CA ASP A 395 1.36 18.82 5.36
C ASP A 395 0.72 18.84 6.75
N ALA A 396 1.54 19.08 7.78
CA ALA A 396 1.04 19.26 9.13
C ALA A 396 0.01 20.42 9.19
N GLY A 397 -1.18 20.16 9.75
CA GLY A 397 -2.29 21.11 9.78
C GLY A 397 -3.15 21.15 8.49
N ALA A 398 -2.87 20.29 7.51
CA ALA A 398 -3.75 20.01 6.38
C ALA A 398 -4.55 18.71 6.61
N SER A 399 -5.55 18.43 5.75
CA SER A 399 -6.21 17.12 5.76
C SER A 399 -6.53 16.55 4.39
N LEU A 400 -6.62 15.21 4.35
CA LEU A 400 -7.10 14.43 3.21
C LEU A 400 -8.33 13.61 3.63
N THR A 401 -9.43 13.75 2.92
CA THR A 401 -10.60 12.89 3.06
C THR A 401 -10.76 12.03 1.82
N LEU A 402 -10.76 10.72 2.00
CA LEU A 402 -11.13 9.75 0.98
C LEU A 402 -12.56 9.29 1.31
N GLU A 403 -13.53 9.57 0.45
CA GLU A 403 -14.90 9.08 0.66
C GLU A 403 -15.04 7.58 0.30
N ASP A 404 -16.26 7.07 0.31
CA ASP A 404 -16.53 5.65 0.10
C ASP A 404 -16.15 5.21 -1.33
N ASN A 405 -15.65 3.97 -1.45
CA ASN A 405 -15.27 3.33 -2.72
C ASN A 405 -14.18 4.06 -3.51
N VAL A 406 -13.38 4.93 -2.88
CA VAL A 406 -12.23 5.56 -3.55
C VAL A 406 -11.15 4.52 -3.85
N ALA A 407 -10.56 4.59 -5.05
CA ALA A 407 -9.42 3.76 -5.43
C ALA A 407 -8.17 4.61 -5.65
N ILE A 408 -7.11 4.33 -4.88
CA ILE A 408 -5.79 4.94 -5.04
C ILE A 408 -4.85 3.93 -5.68
N VAL A 409 -4.19 4.33 -6.76
CA VAL A 409 -3.32 3.47 -7.57
C VAL A 409 -1.92 4.07 -7.68
N GLY A 410 -0.93 3.41 -7.09
CA GLY A 410 0.48 3.67 -7.38
C GLY A 410 0.87 3.08 -8.73
N THR A 411 1.58 3.83 -9.56
CA THR A 411 2.03 3.37 -10.90
C THR A 411 3.53 3.12 -11.00
N HIS A 412 4.28 3.47 -9.95
CA HIS A 412 5.73 3.34 -9.85
C HIS A 412 6.16 2.98 -8.41
N PRO A 413 7.25 2.22 -8.22
CA PRO A 413 7.74 1.85 -6.88
C PRO A 413 8.19 3.03 -6.00
N ASN A 414 8.48 4.18 -6.61
CA ASN A 414 8.84 5.42 -5.88
C ASN A 414 7.61 6.26 -5.48
N ASN A 415 6.39 5.83 -5.81
CA ASN A 415 5.19 6.56 -5.41
C ASN A 415 4.99 6.51 -3.90
N GLN A 416 4.54 7.64 -3.36
CA GLN A 416 4.31 7.78 -1.93
C GLN A 416 3.02 8.56 -1.66
N LEU A 417 2.25 8.08 -0.69
CA LEU A 417 1.24 8.87 0.01
C LEU A 417 1.78 9.18 1.41
N VAL A 418 2.04 10.46 1.71
CA VAL A 418 2.67 10.90 2.96
C VAL A 418 1.70 11.77 3.75
N ILE A 419 1.25 11.28 4.90
CA ILE A 419 0.26 11.95 5.75
C ILE A 419 0.95 12.55 6.98
N ASN A 420 1.39 13.81 6.90
CA ASN A 420 1.88 14.56 8.07
C ASN A 420 0.77 15.35 8.78
N GLY A 421 -0.36 15.59 8.11
CA GLY A 421 -1.59 16.16 8.65
C GLY A 421 -2.63 15.09 9.04
N ASP A 422 -3.90 15.37 8.84
CA ASP A 422 -4.99 14.44 9.16
C ASP A 422 -5.46 13.66 7.92
N ILE A 423 -5.93 12.43 8.13
CA ILE A 423 -6.57 11.63 7.08
C ILE A 423 -7.87 11.01 7.60
N GLU A 424 -8.90 11.07 6.78
CA GLU A 424 -10.16 10.37 6.95
C GLU A 424 -10.35 9.40 5.78
N ILE A 425 -10.66 8.14 6.08
CA ILE A 425 -10.80 7.06 5.10
C ILE A 425 -12.21 6.50 5.19
N GLY A 426 -12.97 6.60 4.10
CA GLY A 426 -14.30 6.03 3.95
C GLY A 426 -14.29 4.51 3.85
N ASN A 427 -15.47 3.92 3.65
CA ASN A 427 -15.62 2.48 3.48
C ASN A 427 -15.18 2.03 2.09
N ASN A 428 -14.71 0.78 1.98
CA ASN A 428 -14.35 0.16 0.69
C ASN A 428 -13.28 0.93 -0.09
N VAL A 429 -12.44 1.71 0.59
CA VAL A 429 -11.30 2.38 -0.04
C VAL A 429 -10.23 1.35 -0.39
N SER A 430 -9.66 1.46 -1.58
CA SER A 430 -8.60 0.57 -2.05
C SER A 430 -7.29 1.32 -2.30
N PHE A 431 -6.18 0.72 -1.88
CA PHE A 431 -4.81 1.16 -2.13
C PHE A 431 -4.11 0.05 -2.91
N THR A 432 -3.88 0.28 -4.20
CA THR A 432 -3.41 -0.75 -5.13
C THR A 432 -2.21 -0.28 -5.93
N SER A 433 -1.54 -1.19 -6.65
CA SER A 433 -0.44 -0.85 -7.54
C SER A 433 -0.61 -1.48 -8.92
N SER A 434 -0.34 -0.71 -9.99
CA SER A 434 -0.12 -1.23 -11.34
C SER A 434 1.36 -1.57 -11.60
N SER A 435 2.23 -1.36 -10.61
CA SER A 435 3.68 -1.55 -10.61
C SER A 435 4.10 -2.52 -9.48
N PRO A 436 5.41 -2.71 -9.20
CA PRO A 436 5.84 -3.22 -7.89
C PRO A 436 5.35 -2.37 -6.71
N LEU A 437 5.72 -2.74 -5.49
CA LEU A 437 5.26 -2.11 -4.24
C LEU A 437 5.54 -0.61 -4.16
N TRP A 438 4.59 0.14 -3.59
CA TRP A 438 4.71 1.57 -3.24
C TRP A 438 4.37 1.80 -1.76
N ASP A 439 4.61 3.01 -1.23
CA ASP A 439 4.54 3.27 0.22
C ASP A 439 3.46 4.27 0.64
N ILE A 440 2.84 3.96 1.78
CA ILE A 440 1.88 4.82 2.48
C ILE A 440 2.42 5.11 3.88
N TYR A 441 2.56 6.38 4.23
CA TYR A 441 3.10 6.83 5.51
C TYR A 441 2.05 7.62 6.30
N LEU A 442 1.73 7.16 7.50
CA LEU A 442 0.89 7.86 8.48
C LEU A 442 1.79 8.49 9.56
N ASN A 443 2.29 9.70 9.30
CA ASN A 443 3.34 10.34 10.10
C ASN A 443 2.82 11.25 11.22
N ASN A 444 1.54 11.65 11.17
CA ASN A 444 0.98 12.52 12.21
C ASN A 444 0.86 11.78 13.54
N ASN A 445 1.84 12.02 14.42
CA ASN A 445 1.96 11.37 15.72
C ASN A 445 0.84 11.67 16.73
N SER A 446 -0.02 12.64 16.43
CA SER A 446 -1.19 13.00 17.23
C SER A 446 -2.50 12.46 16.63
N SER A 447 -2.45 11.95 15.39
CA SER A 447 -3.63 11.43 14.70
C SER A 447 -4.06 10.08 15.25
N GLN A 448 -5.33 9.77 15.02
CA GLN A 448 -5.91 8.45 15.18
C GLN A 448 -6.49 8.05 13.83
N THR A 449 -5.90 7.04 13.21
CA THR A 449 -6.33 6.60 11.88
C THR A 449 -7.21 5.36 12.02
N GLU A 450 -8.40 5.42 11.43
CA GLU A 450 -9.32 4.30 11.32
C GLU A 450 -9.39 3.85 9.84
N ILE A 451 -9.18 2.56 9.63
CA ILE A 451 -9.23 1.88 8.34
C ILE A 451 -10.28 0.79 8.47
N GLU A 452 -11.38 0.92 7.73
CA GLU A 452 -12.49 -0.03 7.78
C GLU A 452 -12.91 -0.46 6.38
N ASN A 453 -13.14 -1.77 6.21
CA ASN A 453 -13.55 -2.36 4.93
C ASN A 453 -12.58 -2.04 3.77
N ALA A 454 -11.29 -1.83 4.05
CA ALA A 454 -10.34 -1.38 3.04
C ALA A 454 -9.57 -2.54 2.39
N ILE A 455 -9.06 -2.29 1.18
CA ILE A 455 -8.21 -3.24 0.44
C ILE A 455 -6.84 -2.61 0.21
N PHE A 456 -5.79 -3.31 0.65
CA PHE A 456 -4.40 -2.99 0.35
C PHE A 456 -3.83 -4.10 -0.52
N GLU A 457 -3.35 -3.76 -1.71
CA GLU A 457 -2.73 -4.71 -2.63
C GLU A 457 -1.43 -4.14 -3.18
N LYS A 458 -0.32 -4.87 -2.97
CA LYS A 458 1.02 -4.45 -3.44
C LYS A 458 1.39 -3.03 -3.00
N CYS A 459 1.16 -2.72 -1.73
CA CYS A 459 1.59 -1.49 -1.09
C CYS A 459 2.02 -1.76 0.35
N ARG A 460 2.94 -0.93 0.89
CA ARG A 460 3.40 -1.03 2.28
C ARG A 460 2.77 0.09 3.10
N LEU A 461 2.20 -0.28 4.25
CA LEU A 461 1.66 0.68 5.21
C LEU A 461 2.66 0.89 6.35
N HIS A 462 3.03 2.14 6.61
CA HIS A 462 3.88 2.54 7.73
C HIS A 462 3.13 3.52 8.62
N ASN A 463 2.87 3.12 9.86
CA ASN A 463 2.18 3.94 10.84
C ASN A 463 3.10 4.48 11.94
N TYR A 464 3.02 5.79 12.17
CA TYR A 464 3.66 6.52 13.27
C TYR A 464 2.64 7.35 14.06
N SER A 465 1.33 7.11 13.86
CA SER A 465 0.26 7.82 14.55
C SER A 465 0.11 7.38 16.02
N GLN A 466 -0.68 8.12 16.81
CA GLN A 466 -0.97 7.76 18.20
C GLN A 466 -1.82 6.48 18.29
N LYS A 467 -2.67 6.24 17.28
CA LYS A 467 -3.55 5.08 17.24
C LYS A 467 -3.84 4.64 15.82
N LEU A 468 -3.69 3.34 15.56
CA LEU A 468 -4.09 2.70 14.31
C LEU A 468 -5.18 1.67 14.59
N THR A 469 -6.33 1.82 13.91
CA THR A 469 -7.45 0.87 13.96
C THR A 469 -7.68 0.31 12.56
N ILE A 470 -7.59 -1.01 12.41
CA ILE A 470 -7.83 -1.74 11.16
C ILE A 470 -8.97 -2.74 11.41
N LYS A 471 -10.05 -2.65 10.64
CA LYS A 471 -11.21 -3.54 10.76
C LYS A 471 -11.66 -4.05 9.40
N ASN A 472 -12.09 -5.31 9.35
CA ASN A 472 -12.77 -5.89 8.18
C ASN A 472 -12.01 -5.67 6.86
N SER A 473 -10.68 -5.59 6.91
CA SER A 473 -9.84 -5.17 5.79
C SER A 473 -9.05 -6.34 5.22
N THR A 474 -8.46 -6.16 4.05
CA THR A 474 -7.56 -7.15 3.43
C THR A 474 -6.25 -6.51 3.02
N PHE A 475 -5.14 -7.12 3.42
CA PHE A 475 -3.79 -6.82 2.97
C PHE A 475 -3.29 -7.99 2.15
N ASN A 476 -3.01 -7.77 0.87
CA ASN A 476 -2.63 -8.81 -0.08
C ASN A 476 -1.30 -8.46 -0.76
N ASN A 477 -0.29 -9.31 -0.55
CA ASN A 477 1.04 -9.14 -1.12
C ASN A 477 1.62 -7.74 -0.83
N CYS A 478 1.44 -7.27 0.40
CA CYS A 478 1.89 -5.96 0.85
C CYS A 478 3.33 -6.00 1.38
N ILE A 479 3.92 -7.20 1.50
CA ILE A 479 5.09 -7.49 2.34
C ILE A 479 4.79 -7.21 3.80
N ALA A 480 4.50 -5.95 4.18
CA ALA A 480 4.30 -5.48 5.55
C ALA A 480 3.14 -4.48 5.72
N ALA A 481 2.38 -4.70 6.79
CA ALA A 481 1.66 -3.63 7.48
C ALA A 481 2.41 -3.34 8.80
N SER A 482 2.95 -2.14 8.92
CA SER A 482 3.86 -1.76 10.00
C SER A 482 3.29 -0.65 10.87
N SER A 483 3.41 -0.78 12.19
CA SER A 483 3.21 0.32 13.14
C SER A 483 4.41 0.44 14.06
N HIS A 484 4.92 1.66 14.23
CA HIS A 484 6.12 1.94 15.02
C HIS A 484 5.83 2.75 16.30
N ARG A 485 4.56 3.09 16.53
CA ARG A 485 4.12 3.89 17.67
C ARG A 485 2.65 3.64 17.98
N GLY A 486 2.29 3.89 19.23
CA GLY A 486 0.91 4.10 19.63
C GLY A 486 0.12 2.82 19.80
N THR A 487 -1.16 2.96 20.11
CA THR A 487 -2.06 1.83 20.30
C THR A 487 -2.50 1.25 18.95
N VAL A 488 -2.38 -0.06 18.78
CA VAL A 488 -2.78 -0.76 17.55
C VAL A 488 -3.97 -1.66 17.83
N PHE A 489 -4.98 -1.59 16.98
CA PHE A 489 -6.15 -2.45 17.01
C PHE A 489 -6.41 -3.03 15.62
N ALA A 490 -6.26 -4.35 15.46
CA ALA A 490 -6.61 -5.09 14.25
C ALA A 490 -7.72 -6.11 14.57
N ASP A 491 -8.84 -6.04 13.85
CA ASP A 491 -9.97 -6.96 14.03
C ASP A 491 -10.50 -7.46 12.68
N SER A 492 -10.77 -8.76 12.59
CA SER A 492 -11.47 -9.35 11.44
C SER A 492 -10.81 -9.01 10.10
N THR A 493 -9.47 -8.99 10.07
CA THR A 493 -8.65 -8.56 8.93
C THR A 493 -7.87 -9.73 8.34
N ASN A 494 -7.76 -9.78 7.02
CA ASN A 494 -7.03 -10.83 6.30
C ASN A 494 -5.66 -10.30 5.88
N PHE A 495 -4.59 -11.00 6.24
CA PHE A 495 -3.23 -10.76 5.81
C PHE A 495 -2.75 -11.94 4.95
N ILE A 496 -2.60 -11.70 3.64
CA ILE A 496 -2.20 -12.69 2.64
C ILE A 496 -0.85 -12.25 2.08
N ASP A 497 0.16 -13.12 2.18
CA ASP A 497 1.55 -12.80 1.80
C ASP A 497 2.01 -11.45 2.40
N THR A 498 1.56 -11.21 3.64
CA THR A 498 1.77 -9.95 4.38
C THR A 498 1.93 -10.31 5.85
N TRP A 499 2.97 -9.80 6.51
CA TRP A 499 3.08 -9.85 7.97
C TRP A 499 2.61 -8.55 8.63
N LEU A 500 2.26 -8.64 9.90
CA LEU A 500 1.97 -7.51 10.77
C LEU A 500 3.16 -7.26 11.69
N TYR A 501 3.92 -6.20 11.42
CA TYR A 501 5.05 -5.76 12.25
C TYR A 501 4.60 -4.60 13.14
N ILE A 502 4.66 -4.78 14.45
CA ILE A 502 4.25 -3.74 15.41
C ILE A 502 5.32 -3.54 16.47
N GLU A 503 5.85 -2.34 16.53
CA GLU A 503 6.84 -1.91 17.50
C GLU A 503 6.33 -0.66 18.19
N ASN A 504 6.50 -0.57 19.51
CA ASN A 504 6.36 0.70 20.20
C ASN A 504 7.75 1.28 20.46
N THR A 505 8.12 2.34 19.73
CA THR A 505 9.41 3.01 19.95
C THR A 505 9.38 3.98 21.13
N GLU A 506 8.22 4.24 21.72
CA GLU A 506 8.05 5.13 22.87
C GLU A 506 7.91 4.35 24.17
N ASP A 507 8.38 4.94 25.27
CA ASP A 507 8.14 4.41 26.62
C ASP A 507 6.74 4.81 27.09
N SER A 508 5.73 4.15 26.53
CA SER A 508 4.31 4.41 26.75
C SER A 508 3.53 3.13 27.05
N ASN A 509 2.46 3.27 27.83
CA ASN A 509 1.53 2.17 28.20
C ASN A 509 0.56 1.80 27.07
N ASP A 510 1.05 1.79 25.83
CA ASP A 510 0.25 1.46 24.65
C ASP A 510 -0.13 -0.02 24.61
N THR A 511 -1.22 -0.31 23.90
CA THR A 511 -1.78 -1.65 23.76
C THR A 511 -1.81 -2.10 22.31
N ALA A 512 -1.42 -3.35 22.06
CA ALA A 512 -1.61 -4.01 20.79
C ALA A 512 -2.73 -5.05 20.89
N THR A 513 -3.84 -4.85 20.18
CA THR A 513 -4.95 -5.81 20.12
C THR A 513 -5.08 -6.36 18.72
N ILE A 514 -4.93 -7.68 18.55
CA ILE A 514 -5.04 -8.37 17.26
C ILE A 514 -6.01 -9.53 17.42
N ARG A 515 -7.20 -9.43 16.83
CA ARG A 515 -8.23 -10.46 17.01
C ARG A 515 -9.02 -10.82 15.78
N ASN A 516 -9.47 -12.07 15.72
CA ASN A 516 -10.29 -12.59 14.62
C ASN A 516 -9.65 -12.42 13.22
N CYS A 517 -8.33 -12.26 13.15
CA CYS A 517 -7.62 -12.08 11.88
C CYS A 517 -7.19 -13.43 11.29
N SER A 518 -6.99 -13.46 9.97
CA SER A 518 -6.37 -14.60 9.29
C SER A 518 -5.04 -14.19 8.67
N PHE A 519 -4.01 -15.00 8.87
CA PHE A 519 -2.69 -14.83 8.29
C PHE A 519 -2.35 -16.06 7.47
N THR A 520 -2.05 -15.88 6.18
CA THR A 520 -1.67 -16.98 5.29
C THR A 520 -0.52 -16.56 4.39
N THR A 521 0.55 -17.35 4.34
CA THR A 521 1.72 -17.04 3.53
C THR A 521 2.54 -18.29 3.18
N ASN A 522 3.60 -18.10 2.38
CA ASN A 522 4.81 -18.94 2.39
C ASN A 522 6.10 -18.11 2.60
N LEU A 523 5.98 -16.89 3.14
CA LEU A 523 7.11 -16.01 3.44
C LEU A 523 7.89 -16.49 4.66
N ASP A 524 9.21 -16.30 4.61
CA ASP A 524 10.15 -16.62 5.69
C ASP A 524 10.20 -15.51 6.76
N LEU A 525 9.03 -15.13 7.28
CA LEU A 525 8.83 -14.04 8.25
C LEU A 525 7.84 -14.47 9.34
N ALA A 526 7.75 -13.71 10.44
CA ALA A 526 6.69 -13.93 11.44
C ALA A 526 5.33 -13.47 10.92
N ALA A 527 4.20 -14.07 11.34
CA ALA A 527 2.88 -13.56 10.97
C ALA A 527 2.53 -12.28 11.74
N ILE A 528 2.76 -12.33 13.06
CA ILE A 528 2.67 -11.20 13.98
C ILE A 528 4.03 -11.06 14.66
N ASP A 529 4.72 -9.94 14.45
CA ASP A 529 5.98 -9.60 15.12
C ASP A 529 5.76 -8.36 16.01
N LEU A 530 5.73 -8.55 17.33
CA LEU A 530 5.39 -7.53 18.32
C LEU A 530 6.59 -7.17 19.20
N TRP A 531 6.85 -5.88 19.34
CA TRP A 531 7.99 -5.31 20.06
C TRP A 531 7.59 -4.20 21.03
N ASN A 532 8.13 -4.25 22.24
CA ASN A 532 8.07 -3.20 23.26
C ASN A 532 6.66 -2.74 23.67
N TYR A 533 5.61 -3.52 23.44
CA TYR A 533 4.30 -3.16 23.96
C TYR A 533 4.18 -3.57 25.42
N ASP A 534 3.68 -2.64 26.23
CA ASP A 534 3.37 -2.89 27.63
C ASP A 534 2.20 -3.87 27.77
N ASN A 535 1.17 -3.72 26.93
CA ASN A 535 -0.02 -4.56 26.94
C ASN A 535 -0.27 -5.14 25.55
N TYR A 536 -0.72 -6.39 25.50
CA TYR A 536 -1.09 -7.03 24.25
C TYR A 536 -2.20 -8.05 24.44
N TYR A 537 -3.10 -8.11 23.45
CA TYR A 537 -4.20 -9.06 23.41
C TYR A 537 -4.31 -9.65 22.00
N ILE A 538 -3.83 -10.88 21.83
CA ILE A 538 -3.81 -11.58 20.56
C ILE A 538 -4.76 -12.77 20.63
N ALA A 539 -5.93 -12.69 20.00
CA ALA A 539 -6.95 -13.71 20.19
C ALA A 539 -7.79 -14.11 18.98
N ASN A 540 -8.22 -15.36 18.92
CA ASN A 540 -9.09 -15.88 17.86
C ASN A 540 -8.51 -15.73 16.44
N ASN A 541 -7.19 -15.71 16.29
CA ASN A 541 -6.56 -15.61 14.97
C ASN A 541 -6.31 -17.00 14.37
N THR A 542 -6.30 -17.09 13.04
CA THR A 542 -5.85 -18.27 12.29
C THR A 542 -4.56 -17.93 11.56
N ILE A 543 -3.48 -18.67 11.81
CA ILE A 543 -2.15 -18.42 11.25
C ILE A 543 -1.64 -19.69 10.57
N ASP A 544 -1.22 -19.56 9.31
CA ASP A 544 -0.78 -20.69 8.47
C ASP A 544 0.42 -20.31 7.58
N GLY A 545 1.50 -21.10 7.64
CA GLY A 545 2.59 -21.08 6.64
C GLY A 545 3.73 -20.06 6.82
N TYR A 546 3.84 -19.40 7.98
CA TYR A 546 4.89 -18.41 8.28
C TYR A 546 6.19 -19.04 8.82
N TYR A 547 7.28 -18.28 8.95
CA TYR A 547 8.46 -18.75 9.69
C TYR A 547 8.15 -18.92 11.18
N ASN A 548 7.64 -17.86 11.79
CA ASN A 548 7.08 -17.88 13.15
C ASN A 548 5.60 -17.50 13.10
N GLY A 549 4.73 -18.19 13.82
CA GLY A 549 3.32 -17.80 13.90
C GLY A 549 3.15 -16.47 14.61
N ILE A 550 3.45 -16.44 15.92
CA ILE A 550 3.44 -15.23 16.74
C ILE A 550 4.83 -15.06 17.37
N GLN A 551 5.43 -13.89 17.21
CA GLN A 551 6.71 -13.54 17.83
C GLN A 551 6.55 -12.30 18.69
N ILE A 552 6.83 -12.44 19.99
CA ILE A 552 6.75 -11.36 20.98
C ILE A 552 8.12 -11.12 21.60
N MET A 553 8.57 -9.87 21.54
CA MET A 553 9.94 -9.50 21.87
C MET A 553 9.92 -8.30 22.82
N GLN A 554 10.66 -8.38 23.93
CA GLN A 554 10.88 -7.25 24.86
C GLN A 554 9.58 -6.59 25.36
N SER A 555 8.51 -7.38 25.55
CA SER A 555 7.15 -6.87 25.75
C SER A 555 6.48 -7.39 27.03
N GLY A 556 5.34 -6.80 27.37
CA GLY A 556 4.50 -7.24 28.47
C GLY A 556 4.78 -6.60 29.83
N TYR A 557 5.59 -5.55 29.88
CA TYR A 557 5.93 -4.83 31.12
C TYR A 557 4.86 -3.80 31.52
N GLY A 558 3.60 -4.02 31.14
CA GLY A 558 2.43 -3.18 31.44
C GLY A 558 1.68 -3.61 32.69
N GLN A 559 0.37 -3.32 32.72
CA GLN A 559 -0.51 -3.72 33.82
C GLN A 559 -0.72 -5.23 33.80
N ALA A 560 -0.58 -5.90 34.95
CA ALA A 560 -0.74 -7.35 35.02
C ALA A 560 -2.09 -7.79 34.45
N LYS A 561 -2.12 -8.99 33.84
CA LYS A 561 -3.28 -9.62 33.18
C LYS A 561 -3.70 -9.04 31.83
N HIS A 562 -3.03 -7.99 31.35
CA HIS A 562 -3.30 -7.39 30.03
C HIS A 562 -2.34 -7.87 28.93
N GLN A 563 -1.62 -8.96 29.17
CA GLN A 563 -0.66 -9.60 28.25
C GLN A 563 -1.12 -11.03 27.95
N VAL A 564 -1.97 -11.20 26.94
CA VAL A 564 -2.69 -12.46 26.68
C VAL A 564 -2.61 -12.86 25.21
N ILE A 565 -2.25 -14.11 24.97
CA ILE A 565 -2.42 -14.79 23.68
C ILE A 565 -3.37 -15.96 23.90
N GLN A 566 -4.57 -15.91 23.31
CA GLN A 566 -5.58 -16.93 23.55
C GLN A 566 -6.43 -17.30 22.34
N ASP A 567 -6.95 -18.52 22.33
CA ASP A 567 -7.92 -18.96 21.31
C ASP A 567 -7.39 -18.88 19.86
N ASN A 568 -6.08 -18.85 19.63
CA ASN A 568 -5.50 -18.83 18.29
C ASN A 568 -5.29 -20.25 17.74
N THR A 569 -5.38 -20.40 16.42
CA THR A 569 -4.96 -21.62 15.70
C THR A 569 -3.71 -21.31 14.88
N ILE A 570 -2.62 -22.02 15.12
CA ILE A 570 -1.30 -21.75 14.51
C ILE A 570 -0.74 -23.04 13.93
N THR A 571 -0.53 -23.07 12.61
CA THR A 571 -0.16 -24.27 11.89
C THR A 571 0.87 -24.05 10.80
N ASN A 572 1.58 -25.12 10.45
CA ASN A 572 2.47 -25.20 9.29
C ASN A 572 3.54 -24.09 9.27
N CYS A 573 3.91 -23.55 10.45
CA CYS A 573 4.99 -22.59 10.54
C CYS A 573 6.34 -23.33 10.45
N THR A 574 7.26 -22.83 9.64
CA THR A 574 8.51 -23.56 9.36
C THR A 574 9.45 -23.63 10.56
N GLN A 575 9.36 -22.67 11.49
CA GLN A 575 10.12 -22.64 12.73
C GLN A 575 9.24 -22.79 13.97
N ASN A 576 8.61 -21.74 14.49
CA ASN A 576 7.87 -21.82 15.76
C ASN A 576 6.39 -21.44 15.59
N GLY A 577 5.51 -22.09 16.35
CA GLY A 577 4.14 -21.59 16.54
C GLY A 577 4.13 -20.24 17.29
N ILE A 578 4.74 -20.21 18.49
CA ILE A 578 4.86 -18.99 19.30
C ILE A 578 6.29 -18.82 19.84
N VAL A 579 6.85 -17.62 19.69
CA VAL A 579 8.11 -17.20 20.30
C VAL A 579 7.83 -16.09 21.31
N ALA A 580 8.29 -16.27 22.55
CA ALA A 580 8.35 -15.19 23.54
C ALA A 580 9.80 -15.02 24.01
N TYR A 581 10.38 -13.85 23.77
CA TYR A 581 11.73 -13.52 24.17
C TYR A 581 11.70 -12.29 25.07
N ASN A 582 12.22 -12.43 26.29
CA ASN A 582 12.22 -11.36 27.29
C ASN A 582 10.82 -10.72 27.42
N THR A 583 9.82 -11.58 27.64
CA THR A 583 8.40 -11.20 27.58
C THR A 583 7.62 -11.72 28.78
N LEU A 584 6.71 -10.89 29.30
CA LEU A 584 5.73 -11.29 30.32
C LEU A 584 4.37 -11.55 29.66
N GLY A 585 3.63 -12.56 30.13
CA GLY A 585 2.24 -12.76 29.72
C GLY A 585 1.68 -14.16 29.92
N SER A 586 0.60 -14.45 29.19
CA SER A 586 -0.17 -15.70 29.32
C SER A 586 -0.50 -16.31 27.96
N LEU A 587 -0.35 -17.63 27.86
CA LEU A 587 -0.85 -18.45 26.77
C LEU A 587 -2.01 -19.32 27.28
N TYR A 588 -3.18 -19.21 26.64
CA TYR A 588 -4.38 -19.90 27.09
C TYR A 588 -5.28 -20.33 25.93
N ARG A 589 -5.65 -21.61 25.85
CA ARG A 589 -6.55 -22.18 24.82
C ARG A 589 -6.11 -21.92 23.36
N ASN A 590 -4.82 -21.86 23.08
CA ASN A 590 -4.34 -21.88 21.70
C ASN A 590 -4.23 -23.33 21.19
N HIS A 591 -4.38 -23.51 19.88
CA HIS A 591 -4.21 -24.76 19.15
C HIS A 591 -2.99 -24.64 18.24
N ILE A 592 -1.88 -25.27 18.63
CA ILE A 592 -0.58 -25.10 17.98
C ILE A 592 -0.10 -26.46 17.49
N TYR A 593 -0.04 -26.68 16.18
CA TYR A 593 0.32 -27.99 15.64
C TYR A 593 0.93 -27.95 14.24
N ASN A 594 1.68 -28.99 13.86
CA ASN A 594 2.37 -29.10 12.57
C ASN A 594 3.36 -27.95 12.28
N ASN A 595 4.01 -27.40 13.29
CA ASN A 595 5.08 -26.40 13.11
C ASN A 595 6.45 -27.08 13.32
N GLY A 596 7.55 -26.35 13.09
CA GLY A 596 8.88 -26.84 13.47
C GLY A 596 8.97 -27.11 14.98
N HIS A 597 8.48 -26.16 15.79
CA HIS A 597 8.38 -26.19 17.25
C HIS A 597 7.04 -25.61 17.68
N GLY A 598 6.47 -26.10 18.78
CA GLY A 598 5.22 -25.59 19.32
C GLY A 598 5.36 -24.17 19.88
N VAL A 599 5.94 -24.06 21.08
CA VAL A 599 6.23 -22.77 21.75
C VAL A 599 7.68 -22.69 22.21
N TRP A 600 8.25 -21.50 22.12
CA TRP A 600 9.65 -21.23 22.48
C TRP A 600 9.74 -20.03 23.42
N PHE A 601 10.29 -20.23 24.61
CA PHE A 601 10.46 -19.20 25.64
C PHE A 601 11.93 -18.94 25.94
N GLY A 602 12.39 -17.73 25.63
CA GLY A 602 13.79 -17.35 25.76
C GLY A 602 14.02 -16.15 26.67
N ASN A 603 15.23 -16.13 27.23
CA ASN A 603 15.83 -15.03 27.97
C ASN A 603 14.90 -14.28 28.95
N HIS A 604 14.80 -14.76 30.19
CA HIS A 604 14.03 -14.11 31.25
C HIS A 604 12.54 -13.87 30.91
N SER A 605 11.94 -14.69 30.05
CA SER A 605 10.50 -14.62 29.81
C SER A 605 9.72 -15.18 30.99
N SER A 606 8.60 -14.56 31.34
CA SER A 606 7.73 -14.96 32.43
C SER A 606 6.33 -15.23 31.91
N ILE A 607 6.17 -16.42 31.33
CA ILE A 607 4.95 -16.86 30.66
C ILE A 607 4.13 -17.78 31.57
N ARG A 608 2.82 -17.57 31.59
CA ARG A 608 1.83 -18.47 32.18
C ARG A 608 1.30 -19.36 31.05
N LEU A 609 1.71 -20.63 31.02
CA LEU A 609 1.24 -21.62 30.03
C LEU A 609 0.21 -22.53 30.69
N TYR A 610 -1.07 -22.24 30.46
CA TYR A 610 -2.13 -22.99 31.13
C TYR A 610 -3.36 -23.20 30.25
N GLY A 611 -4.16 -24.19 30.63
CA GLY A 611 -5.41 -24.49 29.98
C GLY A 611 -6.62 -24.46 30.91
N ASN A 612 -7.74 -24.99 30.43
CA ASN A 612 -8.99 -25.04 31.14
C ASN A 612 -9.08 -26.35 31.96
N PRO A 613 -9.03 -26.30 33.31
CA PRO A 613 -9.09 -27.51 34.14
C PRO A 613 -10.39 -28.30 34.01
N SER A 614 -11.46 -27.64 33.55
CA SER A 614 -12.79 -28.23 33.34
C SER A 614 -13.02 -28.67 31.88
N ALA A 615 -12.00 -28.71 31.04
CA ALA A 615 -12.14 -29.11 29.65
C ALA A 615 -12.64 -30.57 29.54
N GLY A 616 -13.65 -30.79 28.71
CA GLY A 616 -14.16 -32.11 28.35
C GLY A 616 -13.58 -32.66 27.04
N SER A 617 -12.85 -31.83 26.28
CA SER A 617 -12.20 -32.17 25.01
C SER A 617 -10.97 -31.29 24.76
N TYR A 618 -10.12 -31.66 23.80
CA TYR A 618 -8.89 -30.93 23.48
C TYR A 618 -9.16 -29.49 22.99
N VAL A 619 -10.23 -29.28 22.21
CA VAL A 619 -10.60 -27.95 21.68
C VAL A 619 -11.03 -26.92 22.74
N GLN A 620 -11.17 -27.34 23.99
CA GLN A 620 -11.61 -26.48 25.11
C GLN A 620 -10.45 -26.03 25.99
N THR A 621 -9.22 -26.44 25.68
CA THR A 621 -8.02 -26.17 26.47
C THR A 621 -6.83 -25.79 25.58
N GLN A 622 -5.70 -25.43 26.19
CA GLN A 622 -4.44 -25.19 25.48
C GLN A 622 -3.91 -26.51 24.92
N GLU A 623 -3.68 -26.56 23.62
CA GLU A 623 -3.23 -27.75 22.88
C GLU A 623 -1.97 -27.40 22.08
N ILE A 624 -0.90 -28.17 22.29
CA ILE A 624 0.34 -28.09 21.55
C ILE A 624 0.67 -29.53 21.14
N ARG A 625 0.68 -29.82 19.84
CA ARG A 625 0.87 -31.19 19.37
C ARG A 625 1.50 -31.33 18.00
N ASP A 626 2.07 -32.50 17.73
CA ASP A 626 2.55 -32.95 16.42
C ASP A 626 3.43 -31.87 15.73
N ASN A 627 4.31 -31.22 16.50
CA ASN A 627 5.35 -30.35 15.95
C ASN A 627 6.59 -31.20 15.59
N THR A 628 7.45 -30.72 14.68
CA THR A 628 8.52 -31.55 14.08
C THR A 628 9.64 -31.90 15.07
N SER A 629 9.80 -31.09 16.10
CA SER A 629 10.71 -31.30 17.21
C SER A 629 9.92 -31.06 18.49
N TYR A 630 10.44 -30.29 19.44
CA TYR A 630 9.76 -30.10 20.71
C TYR A 630 8.44 -29.30 20.65
N GLU A 631 7.50 -29.71 21.50
CA GLU A 631 6.24 -29.00 21.76
C GLU A 631 6.48 -27.73 22.59
N VAL A 632 7.33 -27.82 23.61
CA VAL A 632 7.68 -26.69 24.47
C VAL A 632 9.19 -26.58 24.66
N TYR A 633 9.76 -25.44 24.33
CA TYR A 633 11.10 -25.05 24.73
C TYR A 633 11.07 -23.93 25.75
N ALA A 634 11.91 -24.05 26.77
CA ALA A 634 12.19 -22.98 27.71
C ALA A 634 13.68 -22.89 28.03
N SER A 635 14.23 -21.68 27.99
CA SER A 635 15.57 -21.41 28.52
C SER A 635 15.59 -21.44 30.05
N GLN A 636 16.79 -21.51 30.65
CA GLN A 636 17.01 -21.63 32.10
C GLN A 636 16.17 -20.65 32.92
N ASN A 637 16.08 -19.42 32.43
CA ASN A 637 15.38 -18.32 33.07
C ASN A 637 13.96 -18.07 32.57
N SER A 638 13.41 -18.96 31.74
CA SER A 638 12.13 -18.74 31.04
C SER A 638 11.13 -19.89 31.20
N PHE A 639 11.38 -20.83 32.11
CA PHE A 639 10.42 -21.91 32.36
C PHE A 639 9.09 -21.33 32.87
N PRO A 640 7.93 -21.76 32.34
CA PRO A 640 6.65 -21.14 32.66
C PRO A 640 6.31 -21.08 34.16
N ILE A 641 5.72 -19.97 34.58
CA ILE A 641 5.25 -19.76 35.97
C ILE A 641 4.14 -20.77 36.28
N TYR A 642 3.20 -20.91 35.35
CA TYR A 642 2.19 -21.97 35.33
C TYR A 642 2.45 -22.89 34.14
N PHE A 643 2.40 -24.19 34.40
CA PHE A 643 2.51 -25.24 33.39
C PHE A 643 1.49 -26.34 33.75
N ARG A 644 0.20 -26.10 33.48
CA ARG A 644 -0.88 -27.01 33.88
C ARG A 644 -2.13 -26.87 33.02
N TYR A 645 -2.87 -27.96 32.96
CA TYR A 645 -4.10 -28.14 32.18
C TYR A 645 -3.89 -28.01 30.67
N ASN A 646 -2.66 -28.24 30.19
CA ASN A 646 -2.33 -28.26 28.78
C ASN A 646 -2.46 -29.68 28.22
N VAL A 647 -2.77 -29.79 26.94
CA VAL A 647 -2.62 -31.00 26.14
C VAL A 647 -1.31 -30.83 25.36
N ILE A 648 -0.33 -31.67 25.67
CA ILE A 648 1.00 -31.66 25.07
C ILE A 648 1.27 -33.07 24.57
N ILE A 649 1.09 -33.30 23.28
CA ILE A 649 1.06 -34.64 22.70
C ILE A 649 1.87 -34.64 21.41
N ASP A 650 2.75 -35.60 21.29
CA ASP A 650 3.33 -36.01 20.02
C ASP A 650 3.48 -37.52 20.11
N GLU A 651 2.76 -38.26 19.26
CA GLU A 651 2.71 -39.72 19.34
C GLU A 651 3.79 -40.39 18.50
N ASP A 652 4.48 -39.64 17.61
CA ASP A 652 5.63 -40.13 16.83
C ASP A 652 6.98 -39.56 17.29
N ASN A 653 6.99 -38.86 18.43
CA ASN A 653 8.16 -38.25 19.01
C ASN A 653 9.31 -39.24 19.27
N LEU A 654 10.55 -38.84 18.95
CA LEU A 654 11.74 -39.68 19.17
C LEU A 654 12.25 -39.66 20.63
N GLY A 655 11.86 -38.63 21.39
CA GLY A 655 12.27 -38.38 22.77
C GLY A 655 13.76 -37.99 22.93
N GLY A 656 14.17 -37.71 24.17
CA GLY A 656 15.56 -37.38 24.53
C GLY A 656 15.98 -35.97 24.12
N GLN A 657 17.22 -35.80 23.64
CA GLN A 657 17.78 -34.50 23.21
C GLN A 657 17.30 -34.06 21.80
N VAL A 658 16.67 -34.97 21.05
CA VAL A 658 16.32 -34.74 19.65
C VAL A 658 14.89 -34.22 19.53
N ASP A 659 13.97 -34.84 20.26
CA ASP A 659 12.54 -34.63 20.07
C ASP A 659 11.70 -34.91 21.35
N PRO A 660 11.98 -34.21 22.47
CA PRO A 660 11.17 -34.32 23.68
C PRO A 660 9.91 -33.45 23.59
N LEU A 661 8.84 -33.81 24.29
CA LEU A 661 7.68 -32.93 24.46
C LEU A 661 8.06 -31.61 25.14
N VAL A 662 8.91 -31.67 26.17
CA VAL A 662 9.39 -30.49 26.90
C VAL A 662 10.91 -30.46 26.92
N TYR A 663 11.48 -29.42 26.35
CA TYR A 663 12.90 -29.11 26.38
C TYR A 663 13.17 -27.93 27.32
N PHE A 664 13.90 -28.17 28.41
CA PHE A 664 14.39 -27.13 29.30
C PHE A 664 15.91 -27.01 29.18
N SER A 665 16.38 -25.90 28.59
CA SER A 665 17.81 -25.60 28.51
C SER A 665 18.32 -25.15 29.87
N VAL A 666 19.33 -25.84 30.39
CA VAL A 666 19.90 -25.58 31.72
C VAL A 666 21.32 -26.13 31.81
N ASN A 667 22.17 -25.44 32.55
CA ASN A 667 23.52 -25.90 32.87
C ASN A 667 23.60 -26.35 34.34
N GLY A 668 24.05 -27.58 34.60
CA GLY A 668 24.23 -28.11 35.95
C GLY A 668 23.03 -28.91 36.51
N GLU A 669 22.97 -29.06 37.85
CA GLU A 669 21.90 -29.79 38.52
C GLU A 669 20.58 -29.01 38.48
N VAL A 670 19.52 -29.69 38.03
CA VAL A 670 18.21 -29.08 37.78
C VAL A 670 17.30 -29.26 39.00
N PRO A 671 16.78 -28.18 39.60
CA PRO A 671 15.67 -28.28 40.55
C PRO A 671 14.45 -28.89 39.83
N PRO A 672 13.78 -29.89 40.41
CA PRO A 672 12.62 -30.53 39.79
C PRO A 672 11.58 -29.50 39.33
N LYS A 673 11.29 -29.45 38.03
CA LYS A 673 10.26 -28.57 37.48
C LYS A 673 8.88 -29.20 37.61
N ASP A 674 7.92 -28.41 38.06
CA ASP A 674 6.53 -28.85 38.25
C ASP A 674 5.74 -28.72 36.94
N VAL A 675 5.38 -29.86 36.38
CA VAL A 675 4.55 -30.01 35.17
C VAL A 675 3.36 -30.94 35.44
N ARG A 676 2.94 -31.04 36.71
CA ARG A 676 1.73 -31.79 37.08
C ARG A 676 0.49 -31.22 36.39
N TYR A 677 -0.54 -32.05 36.29
CA TYR A 677 -1.83 -31.70 35.72
C TYR A 677 -1.78 -31.34 34.23
N ASN A 678 -0.93 -31.99 33.43
CA ASN A 678 -0.97 -31.89 31.97
C ASN A 678 -1.29 -33.25 31.34
N CYS A 679 -1.80 -33.23 30.11
CA CYS A 679 -2.14 -34.41 29.34
C CYS A 679 -1.04 -34.70 28.34
N TRP A 680 -0.45 -35.90 28.42
CA TRP A 680 0.79 -36.23 27.72
C TRP A 680 0.64 -37.21 26.55
N GLY A 681 -0.58 -37.69 26.25
CA GLY A 681 -0.81 -38.68 25.19
C GLY A 681 -0.56 -40.12 25.63
N GLN A 682 -0.59 -41.06 24.68
CA GLN A 682 -0.47 -42.51 24.95
C GLN A 682 0.99 -42.98 25.04
N ASN A 683 1.88 -42.39 24.24
CA ASN A 683 3.29 -42.81 24.15
C ASN A 683 4.23 -42.14 25.16
N PHE A 684 3.69 -41.37 26.11
CA PHE A 684 4.48 -40.60 27.08
C PHE A 684 5.44 -41.45 27.94
N ASP A 685 6.73 -41.21 27.79
CA ASP A 685 7.84 -41.69 28.63
C ASP A 685 8.52 -40.48 29.30
N PRO A 686 8.27 -40.20 30.59
CA PRO A 686 8.82 -39.02 31.26
C PRO A 686 10.35 -38.97 31.33
N ALA A 687 11.05 -40.10 31.11
CA ALA A 687 12.51 -40.12 31.07
C ALA A 687 13.07 -39.62 29.73
N LYS A 688 12.24 -39.59 28.68
CA LYS A 688 12.61 -39.16 27.33
C LYS A 688 11.91 -37.87 26.93
N ASP A 689 10.65 -37.73 27.28
CA ASP A 689 9.79 -36.65 26.78
C ASP A 689 9.90 -35.37 27.61
N LEU A 690 10.46 -35.48 28.81
CA LEU A 690 10.75 -34.35 29.68
C LEU A 690 12.28 -34.24 29.81
N TYR A 691 12.87 -33.35 29.01
CA TYR A 691 14.31 -33.17 28.92
C TYR A 691 14.77 -31.87 29.61
N PRO A 692 15.85 -31.90 30.40
CA PRO A 692 16.50 -33.10 30.97
C PRO A 692 15.61 -33.78 32.03
N ALA A 693 15.78 -35.07 32.27
CA ALA A 693 14.96 -35.81 33.23
C ALA A 693 15.01 -35.21 34.65
N GLY A 694 13.95 -35.41 35.45
CA GLY A 694 13.87 -34.93 36.85
C GLY A 694 12.61 -34.13 37.20
N TYR A 695 11.67 -34.03 36.28
CA TYR A 695 10.41 -33.30 36.46
C TYR A 695 9.44 -33.95 37.44
N ILE A 696 8.62 -33.12 38.08
CA ILE A 696 7.44 -33.55 38.85
C ILE A 696 6.23 -33.49 37.92
N TRP A 697 5.72 -34.64 37.52
CA TRP A 697 4.68 -34.75 36.47
C TRP A 697 3.38 -35.45 36.93
N GLN A 698 3.38 -36.04 38.13
CA GLN A 698 2.21 -36.70 38.74
C GLN A 698 1.55 -35.83 39.83
N PRO A 699 0.22 -35.69 39.86
CA PRO A 699 -0.76 -36.39 39.01
C PRO A 699 -0.86 -35.80 37.59
N VAL A 700 -1.42 -36.59 36.69
CA VAL A 700 -1.65 -36.27 35.27
C VAL A 700 -3.12 -35.92 35.08
N TRP A 701 -3.39 -34.85 34.35
CA TRP A 701 -4.74 -34.44 33.99
C TRP A 701 -4.94 -34.59 32.48
N CYS A 702 -6.09 -35.08 32.03
CA CYS A 702 -6.52 -35.02 30.64
C CYS A 702 -7.98 -34.56 30.58
N PRO A 703 -8.44 -33.94 29.48
CA PRO A 703 -9.83 -33.52 29.37
C PRO A 703 -10.84 -34.63 29.67
N GLY A 704 -11.86 -34.30 30.47
CA GLY A 704 -12.82 -35.24 31.03
C GLY A 704 -12.44 -35.82 32.40
N ILE A 705 -11.23 -35.57 32.90
CA ILE A 705 -10.80 -35.94 34.25
C ILE A 705 -10.96 -34.74 35.19
N ALA A 706 -11.70 -34.94 36.28
CA ALA A 706 -11.84 -33.93 37.33
C ALA A 706 -10.65 -33.99 38.28
N GLU A 707 -9.57 -33.29 37.95
CA GLU A 707 -8.44 -33.02 38.85
C GLU A 707 -8.26 -31.52 39.04
N ASN A 708 -8.14 -31.10 40.30
CA ASN A 708 -7.92 -29.71 40.66
C ASN A 708 -6.61 -29.60 41.44
N SER A 709 -5.74 -28.70 40.99
CA SER A 709 -4.61 -28.21 41.76
C SER A 709 -5.11 -27.37 42.93
N ILE A 710 -4.56 -27.61 44.11
CA ILE A 710 -4.74 -26.72 45.27
C ILE A 710 -3.61 -25.68 45.19
N PRO A 711 -3.92 -24.37 45.05
CA PRO A 711 -2.91 -23.33 45.07
C PRO A 711 -2.07 -23.39 46.34
N THR A 712 -0.77 -23.17 46.22
CA THR A 712 0.11 -23.00 47.38
C THR A 712 0.00 -21.57 47.94
N PRO A 713 0.37 -21.31 49.21
CA PRO A 713 0.25 -19.98 49.80
C PRO A 713 0.97 -18.86 49.03
N ASP A 714 2.12 -19.17 48.42
CA ASP A 714 2.90 -18.29 47.56
C ASP A 714 2.22 -18.04 46.20
N GLU A 715 1.56 -19.05 45.63
CA GLU A 715 0.72 -18.91 44.42
C GLU A 715 -0.47 -17.96 44.68
N ASP A 716 -1.21 -18.20 45.76
CA ASP A 716 -2.34 -17.36 46.15
C ASP A 716 -1.90 -15.90 46.37
N MET A 717 -0.75 -15.70 47.00
CA MET A 717 -0.19 -14.38 47.25
C MET A 717 0.20 -13.65 45.96
N TYR A 718 0.79 -14.37 45.00
CA TYR A 718 1.09 -13.85 43.67
C TYR A 718 -0.17 -13.46 42.90
N GLU A 719 -1.22 -14.29 42.94
CA GLU A 719 -2.49 -13.95 42.30
C GLU A 719 -3.19 -12.76 42.98
N VAL A 720 -3.11 -12.64 44.31
CA VAL A 720 -3.60 -11.45 45.02
C VAL A 720 -2.85 -10.20 44.59
N ALA A 721 -1.51 -10.26 44.47
CA ALA A 721 -0.71 -9.13 44.00
C ALA A 721 -1.09 -8.73 42.56
N ASN A 722 -1.23 -9.70 41.66
CA ASN A 722 -1.69 -9.47 40.29
C ASN A 722 -3.09 -8.85 40.23
N ASN A 723 -4.03 -9.34 41.04
CA ASN A 723 -5.38 -8.78 41.14
C ASN A 723 -5.37 -7.34 41.65
N LEU A 724 -4.46 -7.01 42.57
CA LEU A 724 -4.30 -5.64 43.04
C LEU A 724 -3.70 -4.74 41.96
N PHE A 725 -2.75 -5.24 41.17
CA PHE A 725 -2.17 -4.51 40.05
C PHE A 725 -3.21 -4.28 38.95
N ASP A 726 -3.95 -5.32 38.56
CA ASP A 726 -5.06 -5.26 37.62
C ASP A 726 -6.18 -4.30 38.08
N ALA A 727 -6.46 -4.24 39.39
CA ALA A 727 -7.39 -3.29 39.98
C ALA A 727 -6.81 -1.88 40.23
N GLU A 728 -5.65 -1.57 39.66
CA GLU A 728 -4.92 -0.30 39.78
C GLU A 728 -4.55 0.11 41.22
N ASN A 729 -4.55 -0.84 42.16
CA ASN A 729 -4.10 -0.62 43.54
C ASN A 729 -2.59 -0.85 43.66
N TYR A 730 -1.83 0.00 42.97
CA TYR A 730 -0.39 -0.19 42.74
C TYR A 730 0.44 -0.24 44.03
N ILE A 731 0.09 0.55 45.04
CA ILE A 731 0.81 0.56 46.33
C ILE A 731 0.63 -0.79 47.05
N ALA A 732 -0.60 -1.30 47.12
CA ALA A 732 -0.86 -2.58 47.75
C ALA A 732 -0.27 -3.74 46.96
N ALA A 733 -0.30 -3.66 45.62
CA ALA A 733 0.36 -4.64 44.74
C ALA A 733 1.87 -4.69 45.01
N LYS A 734 2.55 -3.52 45.07
CA LYS A 734 3.98 -3.42 45.38
C LYS A 734 4.31 -4.08 46.71
N SER A 735 3.57 -3.72 47.78
CA SER A 735 3.77 -4.33 49.10
C SER A 735 3.52 -5.83 49.11
N MET A 736 2.56 -6.34 48.32
CA MET A 736 2.29 -7.78 48.24
C MET A 736 3.40 -8.53 47.49
N TYR A 737 3.93 -7.97 46.40
CA TYR A 737 5.07 -8.54 45.68
C TYR A 737 6.35 -8.56 46.53
N GLU A 738 6.68 -7.46 47.21
CA GLU A 738 7.83 -7.40 48.13
C GLU A 738 7.67 -8.43 49.28
N MET A 739 6.46 -8.58 49.83
CA MET A 739 6.18 -9.55 50.89
C MET A 739 6.28 -11.00 50.40
N LEU A 740 5.85 -11.29 49.16
CA LEU A 740 6.01 -12.61 48.53
C LEU A 740 7.48 -12.98 48.38
N ILE A 741 8.30 -12.03 47.90
CA ILE A 741 9.75 -12.20 47.76
C ILE A 741 10.40 -12.51 49.13
N ASP A 742 10.05 -11.75 50.17
CA ASP A 742 10.65 -11.93 51.49
C ASP A 742 10.20 -13.21 52.20
N GLN A 743 8.95 -13.65 52.01
CA GLN A 743 8.41 -14.84 52.68
C GLN A 743 8.73 -16.16 51.97
N TYR A 744 8.85 -16.12 50.63
CA TYR A 744 9.02 -17.31 49.80
C TYR A 744 10.13 -17.12 48.75
N PRO A 745 11.38 -16.81 49.14
CA PRO A 745 12.46 -16.48 48.20
C PRO A 745 12.80 -17.62 47.22
N GLU A 746 12.62 -18.88 47.63
CA GLU A 746 12.86 -20.05 46.77
C GLU A 746 11.72 -20.33 45.78
N SER A 747 10.62 -19.56 45.84
CA SER A 747 9.45 -19.78 44.97
C SER A 747 9.65 -19.20 43.58
N LYS A 748 9.19 -19.93 42.55
CA LYS A 748 9.09 -19.40 41.18
C LYS A 748 8.23 -18.13 41.10
N PHE A 749 7.28 -17.95 42.02
CA PHE A 749 6.44 -16.77 42.09
C PHE A 749 7.20 -15.55 42.64
N ALA A 750 8.23 -15.74 43.46
CA ALA A 750 9.10 -14.64 43.90
C ALA A 750 9.91 -14.06 42.74
N LYS A 751 10.48 -14.92 41.88
CA LYS A 751 11.13 -14.48 40.63
C LYS A 751 10.17 -13.69 39.74
N ALA A 752 8.97 -14.23 39.50
CA ALA A 752 7.95 -13.54 38.70
C ALA A 752 7.55 -12.19 39.33
N ALA A 753 7.41 -12.14 40.66
CA ALA A 753 7.11 -10.91 41.40
C ALA A 753 8.18 -9.83 41.22
N MET A 754 9.47 -10.17 41.12
CA MET A 754 10.51 -9.19 40.79
C MET A 754 10.29 -8.56 39.41
N GLN A 755 9.92 -9.34 38.41
CA GLN A 755 9.65 -8.81 37.07
C GLN A 755 8.38 -7.96 37.03
N GLU A 756 7.33 -8.37 37.75
CA GLU A 756 6.11 -7.58 37.93
C GLU A 756 6.38 -6.28 38.71
N LEU A 757 7.30 -6.27 39.70
CA LEU A 757 7.73 -5.04 40.39
C LEU A 757 8.38 -4.04 39.43
N PHE A 758 9.21 -4.53 38.49
CA PHE A 758 9.77 -3.68 37.44
C PHE A 758 8.68 -3.10 36.53
N ALA A 759 7.72 -3.91 36.09
CA ALA A 759 6.58 -3.44 35.30
C ALA A 759 5.69 -2.42 36.07
N LEU A 760 5.49 -2.66 37.36
CA LEU A 760 4.66 -1.86 38.26
C LEU A 760 5.24 -0.46 38.55
N GLU A 761 6.57 -0.32 38.59
CA GLU A 761 7.23 0.88 39.13
C GLU A 761 6.79 2.18 38.45
N LYS A 762 6.57 2.16 37.12
CA LYS A 762 6.07 3.34 36.37
C LYS A 762 4.69 3.83 36.81
N PHE A 763 3.87 2.96 37.42
CA PHE A 763 2.53 3.29 37.92
C PHE A 763 2.54 3.74 39.39
N VAL A 764 3.65 3.56 40.12
CA VAL A 764 3.78 3.93 41.54
C VAL A 764 4.49 5.26 41.68
N THR A 765 5.81 5.25 41.50
CA THR A 765 6.70 6.42 41.69
C THR A 765 7.52 6.74 40.45
N ASN A 766 7.60 5.80 39.49
CA ASN A 766 8.49 5.85 38.35
C ASN A 766 9.97 6.07 38.77
N ASP A 767 10.34 5.58 39.95
CA ASP A 767 11.67 5.73 40.56
C ASP A 767 12.46 4.43 40.40
N TYR A 768 12.94 4.22 39.18
CA TYR A 768 13.82 3.08 38.85
C TYR A 768 15.15 3.13 39.60
N GLY A 769 15.56 4.27 40.18
CA GLY A 769 16.75 4.38 41.02
C GLY A 769 16.57 3.70 42.37
N SER A 770 15.45 3.98 43.04
CA SER A 770 15.07 3.28 44.28
C SER A 770 14.81 1.79 44.05
N LEU A 771 14.16 1.43 42.94
CA LEU A 771 13.96 0.02 42.58
C LEU A 771 15.29 -0.71 42.32
N LYS A 772 16.23 -0.06 41.62
CA LYS A 772 17.60 -0.60 41.44
C LYS A 772 18.27 -0.85 42.79
N GLN A 773 18.22 0.11 43.72
CA GLN A 773 18.79 -0.05 45.05
C GLN A 773 18.13 -1.19 45.84
N TYR A 774 16.82 -1.40 45.69
CA TYR A 774 16.13 -2.54 46.30
C TYR A 774 16.70 -3.88 45.81
N TYR A 775 16.88 -4.05 44.50
CA TYR A 775 17.49 -5.26 43.94
C TYR A 775 18.94 -5.45 44.40
N GLU A 776 19.72 -4.37 44.55
CA GLU A 776 21.12 -4.44 45.00
C GLU A 776 21.29 -4.76 46.49
N SER A 777 20.35 -4.35 47.34
CA SER A 777 20.59 -4.29 48.80
C SER A 777 19.64 -5.12 49.67
N ASN A 778 18.52 -5.62 49.13
CA ASN A 778 17.61 -6.47 49.91
C ASN A 778 18.30 -7.79 50.28
N THR A 779 18.41 -8.07 51.59
CA THR A 779 19.15 -9.25 52.09
C THR A 779 18.53 -10.58 51.72
N THR A 780 17.21 -10.64 51.53
CA THR A 780 16.49 -11.85 51.12
C THR A 780 16.85 -12.20 49.67
N LEU A 781 16.76 -11.22 48.76
CA LEU A 781 17.18 -11.37 47.36
C LEU A 781 18.65 -11.80 47.27
N GLN A 782 19.53 -11.12 48.01
CA GLN A 782 20.97 -11.38 48.02
C GLN A 782 21.38 -12.69 48.70
N SER A 783 20.42 -13.49 49.18
CA SER A 783 20.66 -14.81 49.79
C SER A 783 20.25 -15.99 48.91
N ASP A 784 19.54 -15.74 47.80
CA ASP A 784 19.10 -16.76 46.83
C ASP A 784 19.78 -16.53 45.46
N SER A 785 20.40 -17.56 44.89
CA SER A 785 21.17 -17.43 43.64
C SER A 785 20.30 -17.09 42.42
N VAL A 786 19.09 -17.62 42.34
CA VAL A 786 18.16 -17.38 41.20
C VAL A 786 17.64 -15.94 41.26
N LEU A 787 17.34 -15.46 42.47
CA LEU A 787 16.90 -14.08 42.67
C LEU A 787 18.05 -13.08 42.45
N ILE A 788 19.29 -13.40 42.83
CA ILE A 788 20.47 -12.56 42.51
C ILE A 788 20.62 -12.39 41.00
N GLU A 789 20.59 -13.49 40.25
CA GLU A 789 20.75 -13.48 38.80
C GLU A 789 19.64 -12.65 38.12
N THR A 790 18.38 -12.92 38.48
CA THR A 790 17.23 -12.14 38.00
C THR A 790 17.35 -10.67 38.40
N GLY A 791 17.82 -10.39 39.62
CA GLY A 791 18.05 -9.04 40.13
C GLY A 791 19.09 -8.26 39.34
N GLN A 792 20.23 -8.88 38.99
CA GLN A 792 21.27 -8.26 38.16
C GLN A 792 20.75 -7.90 36.76
N TYR A 793 19.96 -8.80 36.18
CA TYR A 793 19.27 -8.54 34.92
C TYR A 793 18.27 -7.37 35.03
N LEU A 794 17.46 -7.30 36.09
CA LEU A 794 16.52 -6.19 36.29
C LEU A 794 17.23 -4.87 36.62
N ILE A 795 18.40 -4.91 37.27
CA ILE A 795 19.27 -3.74 37.49
C ILE A 795 19.72 -3.15 36.15
N SER A 796 20.14 -3.99 35.18
CA SER A 796 20.55 -3.48 33.86
C SER A 796 19.38 -2.84 33.10
N LYS A 797 18.15 -3.34 33.28
CA LYS A 797 16.93 -2.69 32.79
C LYS A 797 16.64 -1.37 33.47
N CYS A 798 16.80 -1.28 34.79
CA CYS A 798 16.72 0.01 35.50
C CYS A 798 17.78 0.99 34.98
N ASP A 799 19.01 0.53 34.70
CA ASP A 799 20.05 1.37 34.11
C ASP A 799 19.66 1.88 32.71
N ALA A 800 19.05 1.04 31.88
CA ALA A 800 18.49 1.48 30.60
C ALA A 800 17.40 2.55 30.78
N LYS A 801 16.46 2.36 31.72
CA LYS A 801 15.42 3.37 32.04
C LYS A 801 15.99 4.68 32.59
N LEU A 802 17.09 4.61 33.33
CA LEU A 802 17.80 5.78 33.88
C LEU A 802 18.77 6.42 32.88
N HIS A 803 18.87 5.88 31.66
CA HIS A 803 19.83 6.26 30.62
C HIS A 803 21.29 6.17 31.10
N ASN A 804 21.57 5.20 31.99
CA ASN A 804 22.90 4.85 32.45
C ASN A 804 23.52 3.80 31.50
N TRP A 805 23.69 4.23 30.24
CA TRP A 805 24.15 3.37 29.14
C TRP A 805 25.45 2.61 29.41
N PRO A 806 26.48 3.20 30.07
CA PRO A 806 27.71 2.46 30.38
C PRO A 806 27.48 1.19 31.20
N ASP A 807 26.60 1.24 32.20
CA ASP A 807 26.32 0.10 33.07
C ASP A 807 25.39 -0.91 32.40
N ALA A 808 24.34 -0.43 31.68
CA ALA A 808 23.43 -1.30 30.93
C ALA A 808 24.17 -2.09 29.82
N ILE A 809 25.02 -1.42 29.04
CA ILE A 809 25.85 -2.07 28.01
C ILE A 809 26.92 -2.95 28.65
N GLY A 810 27.59 -2.45 29.70
CA GLY A 810 28.64 -3.17 30.41
C GLY A 810 28.17 -4.50 31.00
N TYR A 811 26.93 -4.58 31.45
CA TYR A 811 26.29 -5.81 31.92
C TYR A 811 26.30 -6.90 30.83
N HIS A 812 25.76 -6.60 29.64
CA HIS A 812 25.70 -7.57 28.54
C HIS A 812 27.10 -7.89 27.99
N GLU A 813 27.99 -6.91 27.87
CA GLU A 813 29.37 -7.15 27.43
C GLU A 813 30.13 -8.09 28.39
N ASN A 814 29.87 -7.99 29.69
CA ASN A 814 30.48 -8.87 30.68
C ASN A 814 30.04 -10.33 30.50
N ILE A 815 28.76 -10.56 30.19
CA ILE A 815 28.23 -11.90 29.88
C ILE A 815 28.83 -12.42 28.57
N ILE A 816 28.93 -11.59 27.54
CA ILE A 816 29.53 -11.99 26.25
C ILE A 816 30.99 -12.41 26.41
N LEU A 817 31.75 -11.71 27.27
CA LEU A 817 33.16 -12.01 27.52
C LEU A 817 33.37 -13.20 28.45
N ASN A 818 32.41 -13.47 29.34
CA ASN A 818 32.49 -14.53 30.34
C ASN A 818 31.18 -15.36 30.38
N PRO A 819 30.74 -15.98 29.28
CA PRO A 819 29.46 -16.65 29.23
C PRO A 819 29.53 -17.98 30.00
N GLU A 820 28.50 -18.27 30.81
CA GLU A 820 28.37 -19.58 31.45
C GLU A 820 27.97 -20.66 30.43
N THR A 821 27.12 -20.28 29.46
CA THR A 821 26.67 -21.15 28.37
C THR A 821 26.69 -20.44 27.01
N LEU A 822 26.60 -21.22 25.91
CA LEU A 822 26.39 -20.65 24.58
C LEU A 822 25.08 -19.85 24.51
N GLU A 823 24.04 -20.32 25.20
CA GLU A 823 22.73 -19.65 25.28
C GLU A 823 22.86 -18.25 25.90
N ASP A 824 23.60 -18.10 27.01
CA ASP A 824 23.84 -16.79 27.65
C ASP A 824 24.58 -15.82 26.74
N SER A 825 25.58 -16.33 26.00
CA SER A 825 26.33 -15.52 25.03
C SER A 825 25.43 -15.00 23.92
N ILE A 826 24.60 -15.89 23.33
CA ILE A 826 23.64 -15.55 22.27
C ILE A 826 22.64 -14.50 22.75
N PHE A 827 22.01 -14.73 23.92
CA PHE A 827 21.04 -13.79 24.48
C PHE A 827 21.67 -12.45 24.81
N ALA A 828 22.89 -12.42 25.37
CA ALA A 828 23.59 -11.18 25.66
C ALA A 828 23.96 -10.39 24.40
N ILE A 829 24.31 -11.04 23.28
CA ILE A 829 24.55 -10.37 21.99
C ILE A 829 23.26 -9.73 21.47
N ILE A 830 22.14 -10.47 21.51
CA ILE A 830 20.83 -9.97 21.08
C ILE A 830 20.39 -8.77 21.94
N ASP A 831 20.48 -8.91 23.27
CA ASP A 831 20.09 -7.85 24.19
C ASP A 831 20.99 -6.61 24.09
N LEU A 832 22.30 -6.79 23.91
CA LEU A 832 23.22 -5.68 23.67
C LEU A 832 22.83 -4.90 22.40
N GLY A 833 22.52 -5.62 21.30
CA GLY A 833 22.01 -5.01 20.08
C GLY A 833 20.73 -4.23 20.31
N TYR A 834 19.80 -4.79 21.09
CA TYR A 834 18.55 -4.13 21.47
C TYR A 834 18.77 -2.86 22.31
N VAL A 835 19.65 -2.91 23.32
CA VAL A 835 19.99 -1.74 24.16
C VAL A 835 20.55 -0.60 23.31
N TYR A 836 21.33 -0.90 22.27
CA TYR A 836 21.79 0.12 21.33
C TYR A 836 20.64 0.84 20.61
N PHE A 837 19.58 0.15 20.17
CA PHE A 837 18.41 0.80 19.56
C PHE A 837 17.62 1.65 20.55
N VAL A 838 17.39 1.14 21.76
CA VAL A 838 16.72 1.92 22.81
C VAL A 838 17.50 3.19 23.11
N MET A 839 18.84 3.10 23.18
CA MET A 839 19.71 4.26 23.36
C MET A 839 19.64 5.24 22.20
N GLU A 840 19.64 4.77 20.95
CA GLU A 840 19.53 5.64 19.75
C GLU A 840 18.20 6.39 19.72
N ASN A 841 17.11 5.76 20.14
CA ASN A 841 15.78 6.37 20.24
C ASN A 841 15.64 7.35 21.44
N SER A 842 16.59 7.36 22.39
CA SER A 842 16.54 8.18 23.62
C SER A 842 17.02 9.64 23.48
N GLY A 843 17.37 10.10 22.27
CA GLY A 843 17.75 11.49 21.99
C GLY A 843 19.20 11.85 22.38
N LEU A 844 19.41 13.00 23.05
CA LEU A 844 20.73 13.66 23.24
C LEU A 844 21.81 12.86 24.01
N LYS A 845 21.47 11.70 24.60
CA LYS A 845 22.42 10.83 25.33
C LYS A 845 22.90 9.61 24.52
N SER A 846 22.65 9.56 23.21
CA SER A 846 22.87 8.40 22.34
C SER A 846 24.32 8.15 21.86
N ALA A 847 25.31 8.88 22.37
CA ALA A 847 26.69 8.85 21.84
C ALA A 847 27.61 7.79 22.46
N TYR A 848 27.16 7.03 23.47
CA TYR A 848 28.01 6.02 24.10
C TYR A 848 28.18 4.81 23.20
N THR A 849 29.35 4.17 23.24
CA THR A 849 29.58 2.86 22.63
C THR A 849 30.47 2.08 23.58
N GLY A 850 30.09 0.83 23.83
CA GLY A 850 30.82 -0.08 24.70
C GLY A 850 32.13 -0.58 24.08
N LYS A 851 32.74 -1.57 24.74
CA LYS A 851 34.01 -2.19 24.32
C LYS A 851 33.84 -3.14 23.13
N LEU A 852 32.66 -3.74 22.96
CA LEU A 852 32.34 -4.73 21.92
C LEU A 852 31.59 -4.07 20.75
N VAL A 853 32.25 -3.11 20.11
CA VAL A 853 31.69 -2.30 19.01
C VAL A 853 31.15 -3.12 17.84
N GLN A 854 31.68 -4.33 17.62
CA GLN A 854 31.25 -5.22 16.55
C GLN A 854 29.82 -5.75 16.70
N TYR A 855 29.24 -5.67 17.90
CA TYR A 855 27.86 -6.08 18.16
C TYR A 855 26.87 -4.91 18.14
N LYS A 856 27.33 -3.69 17.86
CA LYS A 856 26.43 -2.57 17.58
C LYS A 856 25.83 -2.77 16.17
N PRO A 857 24.51 -2.94 16.02
CA PRO A 857 23.90 -3.13 14.71
C PRO A 857 23.99 -1.87 13.84
N ALA A 858 24.10 -2.06 12.52
CA ALA A 858 24.12 -0.95 11.57
C ALA A 858 22.72 -0.45 11.17
N SER A 859 21.72 -1.34 11.21
CA SER A 859 20.31 -1.03 11.01
C SER A 859 19.43 -2.03 11.78
N LYS A 860 18.13 -1.71 11.90
CA LYS A 860 17.15 -2.59 12.55
C LYS A 860 16.99 -3.90 11.79
N GLU A 861 17.00 -3.86 10.46
CA GLU A 861 16.89 -5.02 9.59
C GLU A 861 18.06 -5.99 9.84
N ILE A 862 19.29 -5.47 9.85
CA ILE A 862 20.49 -6.27 10.14
C ILE A 862 20.44 -6.88 11.55
N PHE A 863 19.89 -6.15 12.52
CA PHE A 863 19.66 -6.69 13.85
C PHE A 863 18.64 -7.83 13.86
N ILE A 864 17.52 -7.67 13.16
CA ILE A 864 16.46 -8.68 13.05
C ILE A 864 17.02 -9.96 12.41
N GLU A 865 17.76 -9.83 11.30
CA GLU A 865 18.42 -10.94 10.62
C GLU A 865 19.42 -11.65 11.53
N ASN A 866 20.33 -10.90 12.16
CA ASN A 866 21.34 -11.47 13.05
C ASN A 866 20.72 -12.14 14.28
N ARG A 867 19.68 -11.54 14.87
CA ARG A 867 18.94 -12.15 15.97
C ARG A 867 18.31 -13.48 15.55
N ASN A 868 17.58 -13.51 14.43
CA ASN A 868 16.92 -14.73 13.95
C ASN A 868 17.94 -15.84 13.70
N TYR A 869 19.10 -15.50 13.12
CA TYR A 869 20.22 -16.42 12.96
C TYR A 869 20.77 -16.90 14.31
N LEU A 870 21.03 -16.00 15.26
CA LEU A 870 21.58 -16.39 16.57
C LEU A 870 20.61 -17.29 17.35
N LEU A 871 19.31 -17.01 17.31
CA LEU A 871 18.29 -17.85 17.94
C LEU A 871 18.17 -19.22 17.27
N SER A 872 18.39 -19.34 15.96
CA SER A 872 18.34 -20.64 15.26
C SER A 872 19.51 -21.57 15.61
N LEU A 873 20.56 -21.05 16.28
CA LEU A 873 21.66 -21.87 16.81
C LEU A 873 21.30 -22.60 18.12
N LEU A 874 20.12 -22.35 18.69
CA LEU A 874 19.66 -22.94 19.94
C LEU A 874 18.67 -24.10 19.69
N PRO A 875 18.74 -25.20 20.47
CA PRO A 875 19.74 -25.50 21.50
C PRO A 875 21.07 -26.01 20.91
N GLY A 876 22.20 -25.43 21.37
CA GLY A 876 23.55 -25.66 20.83
C GLY A 876 24.09 -27.11 20.91
N GLU A 877 23.37 -28.04 21.53
CA GLU A 877 23.74 -29.47 21.58
C GLU A 877 23.63 -30.15 20.19
N GLN A 878 22.83 -29.59 19.28
CA GLN A 878 22.62 -30.08 17.91
C GLN A 878 23.59 -29.50 16.86
N MET A 879 24.65 -28.79 17.27
CA MET A 879 25.69 -28.31 16.33
C MET A 879 26.34 -29.47 15.56
N SER A 880 26.51 -29.31 14.24
CA SER A 880 27.19 -30.30 13.38
C SER A 880 28.60 -30.64 13.90
N GLU A 881 29.06 -31.87 13.70
CA GLU A 881 30.43 -32.27 14.12
C GLU A 881 31.51 -31.37 13.53
N THR A 882 31.24 -30.79 12.34
CA THR A 882 32.10 -29.80 11.68
C THR A 882 32.20 -28.50 12.49
N MET A 883 31.08 -27.97 13.00
CA MET A 883 31.05 -26.80 13.87
C MET A 883 31.69 -27.08 15.23
N LYS A 884 31.39 -28.22 15.86
CA LYS A 884 32.05 -28.66 17.10
C LYS A 884 33.57 -28.81 16.91
N GLY A 885 33.99 -29.31 15.75
CA GLY A 885 35.39 -29.42 15.34
C GLY A 885 36.09 -28.08 15.05
N ASN A 886 35.33 -27.04 14.71
CA ASN A 886 35.84 -25.68 14.48
C ASN A 886 35.92 -24.89 15.80
N ILE A 887 34.91 -25.01 16.67
CA ILE A 887 34.89 -24.41 18.02
C ILE A 887 36.04 -24.95 18.87
N SER A 888 36.25 -26.28 18.88
CA SER A 888 37.30 -26.94 19.68
C SER A 888 38.73 -26.59 19.26
N LYS A 889 38.92 -25.92 18.12
CA LYS A 889 40.23 -25.45 17.63
C LYS A 889 40.51 -23.97 17.95
N LEU A 890 39.53 -23.23 18.46
CA LEU A 890 39.70 -21.83 18.84
C LEU A 890 40.48 -21.73 20.16
N LYS A 891 41.41 -20.79 20.23
CA LYS A 891 42.09 -20.44 21.49
C LYS A 891 41.23 -19.47 22.30
N GLU A 892 41.52 -19.38 23.60
CA GLU A 892 40.90 -18.40 24.50
C GLU A 892 41.08 -16.98 23.94
N GLY A 893 39.96 -16.29 23.67
CA GLY A 893 39.93 -14.96 23.03
C GLY A 893 39.90 -14.96 21.49
N GLU A 894 39.82 -16.12 20.83
CA GLU A 894 39.71 -16.24 19.37
C GLU A 894 38.23 -16.44 18.96
N LEU A 895 37.71 -15.54 18.13
CA LEU A 895 36.31 -15.59 17.68
C LEU A 895 36.12 -16.59 16.54
N LEU A 896 34.95 -17.23 16.51
CA LEU A 896 34.50 -18.00 15.36
C LEU A 896 34.26 -17.01 14.20
N GLN A 897 35.16 -16.99 13.22
CA GLN A 897 34.88 -16.25 11.98
C GLN A 897 33.82 -17.02 11.18
N ASN A 898 32.56 -16.66 11.39
CA ASN A 898 31.55 -16.81 10.35
C ASN A 898 30.90 -15.44 10.15
N VAL A 899 31.62 -14.55 9.45
CA VAL A 899 31.01 -13.34 8.89
C VAL A 899 30.20 -13.81 7.69
N PRO A 900 28.88 -13.51 7.57
CA PRO A 900 28.21 -13.67 6.30
C PRO A 900 28.93 -12.79 5.29
N ASN A 901 29.58 -13.40 4.30
CA ASN A 901 30.24 -12.68 3.23
C ASN A 901 29.15 -11.95 2.44
N PRO A 902 29.08 -10.59 2.44
CA PRO A 902 28.03 -9.85 1.74
C PRO A 902 28.15 -9.95 0.20
N PHE A 903 29.10 -10.73 -0.33
CA PHE A 903 29.39 -10.86 -1.75
C PHE A 903 29.46 -12.31 -2.27
N SER A 904 28.90 -13.30 -1.56
CA SER A 904 28.87 -14.70 -2.03
C SER A 904 27.45 -15.22 -2.17
N THR A 905 27.06 -15.66 -3.37
CA THR A 905 25.75 -16.26 -3.70
C THR A 905 25.59 -17.69 -3.21
N SER A 906 26.46 -18.19 -2.34
CA SER A 906 26.29 -19.49 -1.70
C SER A 906 26.85 -19.49 -0.28
N THR A 907 25.97 -19.78 0.68
CA THR A 907 26.32 -20.25 2.02
C THR A 907 26.50 -21.77 1.92
N GLU A 908 27.70 -22.29 2.16
CA GLU A 908 27.90 -23.74 2.32
C GLU A 908 27.56 -24.15 3.76
N ILE A 909 26.81 -25.26 3.89
CA ILE A 909 26.22 -25.85 5.11
C ILE A 909 27.28 -26.46 6.02
#